data_AF-A0A178VLN9-F1
#
_entry.id   AF-A0A178VLN9-F1
#
_cell.length_a   1.000
_cell.length_b   1.000
_cell.length_c   1.000
_cell.angle_alpha   90.00
_cell.angle_beta   90.00
_cell.angle_gamma   90.00
#
_symmetry.space_group_name_H-M   'P 1'
#
loop_
_entity.id
_entity.type
_entity.pdbx_description
1 polymer ?
#
loop_
_entity_poly.entity_id
_entity_poly.type
_entity_poly.pdbx_seq_one_letter_code
_entity_poly.pdbx_strand_id
1 'polypeptide(L)'
;MSNWKTLLLRIGEKGPEYGTSSDYKDHIETCFGVIRREIERSGDQVLPFLLQCAEQLPHKIPLYGTLIGLLNLENEDFVQKLVESVHANFQVALDSGNCNSIRILLRFMTSLLCSKVIQPASLIVVFETLLSSAATTVDEEKGNPSWQPQADFYVICILSSLPWGGSELAEQVPDEIERVLVGIQAYLSIRKNSSTSGLNFFHNAEFESSLAEKDFVEDLLDRIQSLASNGWKLESVPRPHLSFEAQLVAGKFHELRPIKCMEQSSPPSDHSRAYSGKQKHDALTRYPQRIRRLNIFPANKMEDIQPIDRFVVEEYLLDVLFYLNGCRKECASYMANLPVTFRYEYLMAETLFSQILLLPQPPFKTLYYTLVIMDLCKALPGAFPAVVAGAVRALFEKISDLDMESRTRLILWFSHHLSNFQFIWPWEEWAFVLDLPKWAPKRVFVQEILQREVRLSYWDKIKQSIENATALEELLPPKAGPNFMYSLEEGKEKTEEQQLSAELSRKVKEKQTARDMIVWIEETIYPVHGFEVTLTIVVQTLLDIGSKSFTHLVTVLERYGQVFSKLCPDNDKQVMLLSQVSTYWKNNVQMTAVAIDRMMGYRLVSNQAIVRWVFSPENVDQFHVSDQPWEILGNALNKTYNRISDLRKDISNITKNVLVAEKASANARVELEAAESKLSLVEGEPVLGENPAKMKRLKSTVEKTGEAELSLRESLEAKEALLNRALSETEVLLLLLFQSFLGVLKERLPDPTKVRSVQDLKSIGAEDDKPSAMDVDSENGNPKKSCEVGEREQWCLSTLGYLTAFTRQYASEIWPHMEKLESEVFSGEDVHPLFLQAISSALQFPLH
;
A
#
# COMPACT_ATOMS: atom_id res chain seq x y z
N MET A 1 10.05 -12.18 -41.32
CA MET A 1 10.31 -10.74 -41.12
C MET A 1 9.93 -10.43 -39.69
N SER A 2 10.90 -10.09 -38.84
CA SER A 2 10.59 -9.63 -37.48
C SER A 2 9.90 -8.27 -37.56
N ASN A 3 8.82 -8.11 -36.80
CA ASN A 3 8.15 -6.83 -36.61
C ASN A 3 9.15 -5.87 -35.93
N TRP A 4 9.38 -4.68 -36.48
CA TRP A 4 10.30 -3.68 -35.92
C TRP A 4 9.97 -3.33 -34.46
N LYS A 5 8.69 -3.44 -34.08
CA LYS A 5 8.23 -3.27 -32.70
C LYS A 5 8.83 -4.34 -31.77
N THR A 6 8.86 -5.59 -32.22
CA THR A 6 9.42 -6.71 -31.45
C THR A 6 10.93 -6.57 -31.31
N LEU A 7 11.63 -6.16 -32.38
CA LEU A 7 13.07 -5.88 -32.32
C LEU A 7 13.37 -4.78 -31.29
N LEU A 8 12.67 -3.65 -31.36
CA LEU A 8 12.87 -2.55 -30.43
C LEU A 8 12.58 -2.96 -28.99
N LEU A 9 11.46 -3.64 -28.76
CA LEU A 9 11.05 -4.10 -27.43
C LEU A 9 12.10 -5.05 -26.82
N ARG A 10 12.64 -5.98 -27.62
CA ARG A 10 13.55 -7.05 -27.18
C ARG A 10 15.04 -6.68 -27.28
N ILE A 11 15.39 -5.41 -27.54
CA ILE A 11 16.80 -4.98 -27.65
C ILE A 11 17.61 -5.38 -26.40
N GLY A 12 18.82 -5.93 -26.56
CA GLY A 12 19.62 -6.43 -25.43
C GLY A 12 19.10 -7.69 -24.71
N GLU A 13 18.01 -8.32 -25.18
CA GLU A 13 17.56 -9.61 -24.65
C GLU A 13 18.11 -10.79 -25.45
N LYS A 14 18.34 -11.91 -24.78
CA LYS A 14 18.68 -13.18 -25.44
C LYS A 14 17.41 -13.76 -26.05
N GLY A 15 17.31 -13.75 -27.38
CA GLY A 15 16.10 -14.21 -28.08
C GLY A 15 16.31 -14.44 -29.57
N PRO A 16 15.38 -15.16 -30.24
CA PRO A 16 15.48 -15.46 -31.67
C PRO A 16 15.52 -14.19 -32.54
N GLU A 17 15.04 -13.06 -32.05
CA GLU A 17 15.06 -11.76 -32.73
C GLU A 17 16.47 -11.26 -33.05
N TYR A 18 17.43 -11.55 -32.18
CA TYR A 18 18.84 -11.14 -32.31
C TYR A 18 19.79 -12.34 -32.51
N GLY A 19 19.22 -13.54 -32.74
CA GLY A 19 19.99 -14.76 -32.97
C GLY A 19 20.76 -15.22 -31.73
N THR A 20 22.01 -15.65 -31.92
CA THR A 20 22.88 -16.11 -30.83
C THR A 20 23.80 -15.02 -30.28
N SER A 21 23.75 -13.80 -30.82
CA SER A 21 24.55 -12.70 -30.27
C SER A 21 23.99 -12.32 -28.89
N SER A 22 24.90 -12.00 -27.99
CA SER A 22 24.59 -11.42 -26.69
C SER A 22 25.26 -10.06 -26.51
N ASP A 23 25.85 -9.52 -27.59
CA ASP A 23 26.53 -8.22 -27.57
C ASP A 23 25.50 -7.11 -27.80
N TYR A 24 25.44 -6.16 -26.87
CA TYR A 24 24.58 -4.98 -27.03
C TYR A 24 24.92 -4.18 -28.28
N LYS A 25 26.18 -4.17 -28.71
CA LYS A 25 26.59 -3.48 -29.93
C LYS A 25 25.87 -4.05 -31.16
N ASP A 26 25.93 -5.36 -31.35
CA ASP A 26 25.27 -6.05 -32.47
C ASP A 26 23.75 -5.84 -32.46
N HIS A 27 23.14 -5.88 -31.26
CA HIS A 27 21.70 -5.66 -31.11
C HIS A 27 21.32 -4.24 -31.50
N ILE A 28 22.10 -3.24 -31.06
CA ILE A 28 21.87 -1.83 -31.39
C ILE A 28 22.05 -1.58 -32.89
N GLU A 29 23.11 -2.09 -33.52
CA GLU A 29 23.35 -1.94 -34.96
C GLU A 29 22.22 -2.57 -35.79
N THR A 30 21.79 -3.77 -35.41
CA THR A 30 20.67 -4.48 -36.06
C THR A 30 19.37 -3.69 -35.92
N CYS A 31 19.06 -3.23 -34.71
CA CYS A 31 17.85 -2.45 -34.44
C CYS A 31 17.87 -1.11 -35.19
N PHE A 32 19.00 -0.40 -35.15
CA PHE A 32 19.23 0.86 -35.88
C PHE A 32 18.97 0.70 -37.38
N GLY A 33 19.56 -0.33 -38.00
CA GLY A 33 19.42 -0.57 -39.44
C GLY A 33 17.97 -0.80 -39.89
N VAL A 34 17.14 -1.39 -39.02
CA VAL A 34 15.70 -1.61 -39.27
C VAL A 34 14.89 -0.34 -39.00
N ILE A 35 15.08 0.27 -37.83
CA ILE A 35 14.30 1.44 -37.39
C ILE A 35 14.55 2.65 -38.31
N ARG A 36 15.80 2.87 -38.76
CA ARG A 36 16.12 3.96 -39.70
C ARG A 36 15.26 3.90 -40.96
N ARG A 37 15.05 2.71 -41.53
CA ARG A 37 14.24 2.51 -42.74
C ARG A 37 12.74 2.66 -42.46
N GLU A 38 12.31 2.34 -41.25
CA GLU A 38 10.91 2.41 -40.86
C GLU A 38 10.47 3.84 -40.56
N ILE A 39 11.36 4.72 -40.08
CA ILE A 39 11.06 6.14 -39.84
C ILE A 39 10.54 6.84 -41.11
N GLU A 40 11.10 6.51 -42.27
CA GLU A 40 10.64 7.05 -43.57
C GLU A 40 9.20 6.62 -43.92
N ARG A 41 8.75 5.47 -43.41
CA ARG A 41 7.45 4.87 -43.75
C ARG A 41 6.38 5.13 -42.69
N SER A 42 6.76 5.16 -41.42
CA SER A 42 5.85 5.11 -40.27
C SER A 42 6.44 5.81 -39.04
N GLY A 43 7.15 6.93 -39.24
CA GLY A 43 7.76 7.72 -38.16
C GLY A 43 6.77 8.19 -37.09
N ASP A 44 5.51 8.42 -37.47
CA ASP A 44 4.39 8.74 -36.58
C ASP A 44 4.03 7.62 -35.59
N GLN A 45 4.36 6.36 -35.92
CA GLN A 45 4.22 5.22 -35.02
C GLN A 45 5.51 4.86 -34.30
N VAL A 46 6.66 5.04 -34.94
CA VAL A 46 7.98 4.71 -34.37
C VAL A 46 8.27 5.60 -33.16
N LEU A 47 8.06 6.92 -33.27
CA LEU A 47 8.33 7.87 -32.19
C LEU A 47 7.57 7.54 -30.90
N PRO A 48 6.22 7.45 -30.88
CA PRO A 48 5.49 7.17 -29.65
C PRO A 48 5.82 5.78 -29.09
N PHE A 49 6.08 4.78 -29.94
CA PHE A 49 6.44 3.44 -29.47
C PHE A 49 7.85 3.41 -28.84
N LEU A 50 8.81 4.15 -29.39
CA LEU A 50 10.15 4.28 -28.83
C LEU A 50 10.14 4.99 -27.47
N LEU A 51 9.37 6.07 -27.34
CA LEU A 51 9.15 6.74 -26.06
C LEU A 51 8.48 5.81 -25.04
N GLN A 52 7.43 5.09 -25.46
CA GLN A 52 6.79 4.11 -24.60
C GLN A 52 7.78 3.04 -24.10
N CYS A 53 8.66 2.56 -24.96
CA CYS A 53 9.70 1.60 -24.57
C CYS A 53 10.68 2.19 -23.55
N ALA A 54 11.13 3.43 -23.74
CA ALA A 54 12.02 4.11 -22.79
C ALA A 54 11.34 4.35 -21.42
N GLU A 55 10.06 4.72 -21.44
CA GLU A 55 9.29 5.00 -20.22
C GLU A 55 8.89 3.72 -19.45
N GLN A 56 8.56 2.63 -20.15
CA GLN A 56 8.03 1.40 -19.53
C GLN A 56 9.05 0.29 -19.35
N LEU A 57 10.24 0.40 -19.96
CA LEU A 57 11.37 -0.50 -19.77
C LEU A 57 12.63 0.28 -19.36
N PRO A 58 12.61 0.98 -18.21
CA PRO A 58 13.67 1.91 -17.82
C PRO A 58 15.02 1.22 -17.56
N HIS A 59 15.04 -0.08 -17.27
CA HIS A 59 16.28 -0.88 -17.19
C HIS A 59 17.01 -1.00 -18.54
N LYS A 60 16.38 -0.60 -19.64
CA LYS A 60 16.93 -0.62 -21.01
C LYS A 60 17.20 0.79 -21.56
N ILE A 61 17.01 1.84 -20.76
CA ILE A 61 17.24 3.24 -21.15
C ILE A 61 18.57 3.47 -21.86
N PRO A 62 19.73 2.95 -21.38
CA PRO A 62 21.01 3.17 -22.06
C PRO A 62 21.03 2.65 -23.51
N LEU A 63 20.32 1.54 -23.78
CA LEU A 63 20.21 0.96 -25.12
C LEU A 63 19.38 1.87 -26.03
N TYR A 64 18.22 2.35 -25.55
CA TYR A 64 17.39 3.27 -26.32
C TYR A 64 18.05 4.63 -26.55
N GLY A 65 18.75 5.17 -25.54
CA GLY A 65 19.51 6.41 -25.68
C GLY A 65 20.57 6.32 -26.76
N THR A 66 21.35 5.24 -26.78
CA THR A 66 22.39 5.01 -27.80
C THR A 66 21.80 4.84 -29.19
N LEU A 67 20.70 4.08 -29.31
CA LEU A 67 19.96 3.93 -30.58
C LEU A 67 19.50 5.30 -31.10
N ILE A 68 18.97 6.17 -30.24
CA ILE A 68 18.54 7.52 -30.62
C ILE A 68 19.72 8.39 -31.02
N GLY A 69 20.87 8.28 -30.34
CA GLY A 69 22.11 8.95 -30.72
C GLY A 69 22.53 8.60 -32.15
N LEU A 70 22.46 7.32 -32.53
CA LEU A 70 22.75 6.89 -33.90
C LEU A 70 21.69 7.40 -34.90
N LEU A 71 20.41 7.39 -34.54
CA LEU A 71 19.35 7.94 -35.38
C LEU A 71 19.51 9.45 -35.62
N ASN A 72 20.07 10.18 -34.65
CA ASN A 72 20.33 11.61 -34.75
C ASN A 72 21.34 11.95 -35.85
N LEU A 73 22.31 11.07 -36.11
CA LEU A 73 23.29 11.24 -37.18
C LEU A 73 22.66 11.20 -38.59
N GLU A 74 21.50 10.55 -38.71
CA GLU A 74 20.84 10.32 -40.00
C GLU A 74 19.59 11.18 -40.18
N ASN A 75 18.84 11.47 -39.10
CA ASN A 75 17.58 12.20 -39.15
C ASN A 75 17.41 13.10 -37.91
N GLU A 76 18.02 14.27 -37.98
CA GLU A 76 17.98 15.29 -36.92
C GLU A 76 16.54 15.77 -36.63
N ASP A 77 15.71 15.97 -37.66
CA ASP A 77 14.33 16.46 -37.50
C ASP A 77 13.45 15.47 -36.71
N PHE A 78 13.64 14.17 -36.94
CA PHE A 78 12.93 13.13 -36.19
C PHE A 78 13.33 13.15 -34.71
N VAL A 79 14.64 13.26 -34.44
CA VAL A 79 15.16 13.29 -33.07
C VAL A 79 14.80 14.59 -32.36
N GLN A 80 14.75 15.73 -33.06
CA GLN A 80 14.26 16.98 -32.50
C GLN A 80 12.82 16.85 -32.00
N LYS A 81 11.92 16.28 -32.83
CA LYS A 81 10.52 16.01 -32.42
C LYS A 81 10.44 15.05 -31.23
N LEU A 82 11.34 14.08 -31.16
CA LEU A 82 11.42 13.16 -30.03
C LEU A 82 11.82 13.91 -28.75
N VAL A 83 12.86 14.77 -28.80
CA VAL A 83 13.30 15.58 -27.66
C VAL A 83 12.19 16.54 -27.21
N GLU A 84 11.47 17.17 -28.14
CA GLU A 84 10.30 17.99 -27.82
C GLU A 84 9.18 17.19 -27.13
N SER A 85 8.97 15.94 -27.56
CA SER A 85 7.98 15.05 -26.94
C SER A 85 8.41 14.60 -25.55
N VAL A 86 9.70 14.32 -25.33
CA VAL A 86 10.27 14.02 -24.00
C VAL A 86 10.06 15.20 -23.06
N HIS A 87 10.38 16.42 -23.52
CA HIS A 87 10.16 17.63 -22.73
C HIS A 87 8.68 17.84 -22.39
N ALA A 88 7.78 17.70 -23.36
CA ALA A 88 6.35 17.82 -23.15
C ALA A 88 5.83 16.78 -22.15
N ASN A 89 6.23 15.51 -22.28
CA ASN A 89 5.87 14.45 -21.33
C ASN A 89 6.42 14.74 -19.93
N PHE A 90 7.64 15.29 -19.83
CA PHE A 90 8.24 15.65 -18.54
C PHE A 90 7.50 16.79 -17.87
N GLN A 91 7.09 17.83 -18.62
CA GLN A 91 6.28 18.91 -18.08
C GLN A 91 4.91 18.41 -17.61
N VAL A 92 4.23 17.56 -18.40
CA VAL A 92 2.96 16.92 -17.98
C VAL A 92 3.16 16.06 -16.72
N ALA A 93 4.29 15.37 -16.59
CA ALA A 93 4.61 14.60 -15.40
C ALA A 93 4.82 15.50 -14.15
N LEU A 94 5.48 16.65 -14.29
CA LEU A 94 5.62 17.66 -13.23
C LEU A 94 4.25 18.24 -12.82
N ASP A 95 3.42 18.62 -13.80
CA ASP A 95 2.10 19.21 -13.58
C ASP A 95 1.14 18.22 -12.89
N SER A 96 1.22 16.95 -13.27
CA SER A 96 0.43 15.87 -12.65
C SER A 96 1.04 15.33 -11.36
N GLY A 97 2.30 15.63 -11.05
CA GLY A 97 3.04 15.05 -9.93
C GLY A 97 3.23 13.52 -10.08
N ASN A 98 3.34 13.02 -11.31
CA ASN A 98 3.58 11.60 -11.55
C ASN A 98 5.05 11.25 -11.27
N CYS A 99 5.32 10.80 -10.05
CA CYS A 99 6.67 10.53 -9.56
C CYS A 99 7.46 9.55 -10.45
N ASN A 100 6.82 8.49 -10.96
CA ASN A 100 7.51 7.50 -11.81
C ASN A 100 7.91 8.10 -13.15
N SER A 101 7.01 8.83 -13.81
CA SER A 101 7.31 9.50 -15.07
C SER A 101 8.39 10.56 -14.92
N ILE A 102 8.37 11.38 -13.87
CA ILE A 102 9.41 12.40 -13.61
C ILE A 102 10.79 11.74 -13.49
N ARG A 103 10.92 10.72 -12.63
CA ARG A 103 12.19 10.02 -12.40
C ARG A 103 12.73 9.36 -13.67
N ILE A 104 11.87 8.68 -14.41
CA ILE A 104 12.27 7.91 -15.60
C ILE A 104 12.61 8.82 -16.77
N LEU A 105 11.83 9.88 -17.01
CA LEU A 105 12.13 10.85 -18.06
C LEU A 105 13.40 11.62 -17.75
N LEU A 106 13.67 11.96 -16.49
CA LEU A 106 14.94 12.59 -16.11
C LEU A 106 16.12 11.65 -16.36
N ARG A 107 16.02 10.37 -15.96
CA ARG A 107 17.02 9.34 -16.29
C ARG A 107 17.20 9.17 -17.81
N PHE A 108 16.12 9.23 -18.57
CA PHE A 108 16.16 9.12 -20.03
C PHE A 108 16.85 10.33 -20.67
N MET A 109 16.56 11.56 -20.23
CA MET A 109 17.29 12.77 -20.64
C MET A 109 18.79 12.66 -20.33
N THR A 110 19.16 12.14 -19.16
CA THR A 110 20.57 11.86 -18.82
C THR A 110 21.21 10.83 -19.76
N SER A 111 20.46 9.82 -20.22
CA SER A 111 20.98 8.86 -21.22
C SER A 111 21.11 9.45 -22.62
N LEU A 112 20.22 10.37 -23.00
CA LEU A 112 20.28 11.11 -24.27
C LEU A 112 21.49 12.05 -24.30
N LEU A 113 21.81 12.69 -23.16
CA LEU A 113 23.07 13.41 -22.97
C LEU A 113 24.29 12.54 -23.25
N CYS A 114 24.38 11.36 -22.61
CA CYS A 114 25.50 10.42 -22.83
C CYS A 114 25.65 10.00 -24.30
N SER A 115 24.54 10.02 -25.04
CA SER A 115 24.50 9.65 -26.46
C SER A 115 24.67 10.85 -27.40
N LYS A 116 25.14 12.00 -26.89
CA LYS A 116 25.38 13.26 -27.60
C LYS A 116 24.14 13.85 -28.30
N VAL A 117 22.94 13.60 -27.76
CA VAL A 117 21.67 14.12 -28.30
C VAL A 117 21.26 15.43 -27.62
N ILE A 118 21.44 15.53 -26.30
CA ILE A 118 21.08 16.73 -25.51
C ILE A 118 22.36 17.41 -25.01
N GLN A 119 22.38 18.73 -25.03
CA GLN A 119 23.52 19.50 -24.50
C GLN A 119 23.60 19.41 -22.96
N PRO A 120 24.80 19.23 -22.38
CA PRO A 120 24.99 19.18 -20.92
C PRO A 120 24.43 20.37 -20.16
N ALA A 121 24.67 21.58 -20.67
CA ALA A 121 24.16 22.81 -20.05
C ALA A 121 22.62 22.80 -19.94
N SER A 122 21.89 22.26 -20.93
CA SER A 122 20.43 22.18 -20.87
C SER A 122 19.93 21.26 -19.75
N LEU A 123 20.62 20.14 -19.49
CA LEU A 123 20.26 19.23 -18.40
C LEU A 123 20.59 19.84 -17.03
N ILE A 124 21.71 20.56 -16.91
CA ILE A 124 22.06 21.30 -15.68
C ILE A 124 20.96 22.31 -15.32
N VAL A 125 20.44 23.06 -16.30
CA VAL A 125 19.34 24.03 -16.05
C VAL A 125 18.09 23.34 -15.48
N VAL A 126 17.79 22.10 -15.94
CA VAL A 126 16.69 21.31 -15.37
C VAL A 126 16.99 20.96 -13.90
N PHE A 127 18.20 20.50 -13.58
CA PHE A 127 18.60 20.21 -12.20
C PHE A 127 18.52 21.45 -11.30
N GLU A 128 19.01 22.59 -11.77
CA GLU A 128 18.99 23.85 -11.02
C GLU A 128 17.56 24.35 -10.80
N THR A 129 16.67 24.18 -11.78
CA THR A 129 15.25 24.58 -11.64
C THR A 129 14.53 23.71 -10.59
N LEU A 130 14.75 22.40 -10.62
CA LEU A 130 14.22 21.47 -9.63
C LEU A 130 14.76 21.76 -8.22
N LEU A 131 16.06 22.00 -8.10
CA LEU A 131 16.72 22.30 -6.84
C LEU A 131 16.31 23.67 -6.27
N SER A 132 16.18 24.69 -7.12
CA SER A 132 15.67 26.00 -6.72
C SER A 132 14.24 25.89 -6.19
N SER A 133 13.37 25.11 -6.87
CA SER A 133 12.01 24.85 -6.40
C SER A 133 11.99 24.11 -5.06
N ALA A 134 12.89 23.14 -4.85
CA ALA A 134 13.04 22.43 -3.59
C ALA A 134 13.46 23.38 -2.44
N ALA A 135 14.46 24.24 -2.67
CA ALA A 135 14.90 25.22 -1.69
C ALA A 135 13.82 26.27 -1.35
N THR A 136 13.08 26.78 -2.35
CA THR A 136 11.97 27.70 -2.12
C THR A 136 10.80 27.04 -1.38
N THR A 137 10.55 25.74 -1.59
CA THR A 137 9.46 25.02 -0.90
C THR A 137 9.65 24.98 0.61
N VAL A 138 10.89 24.75 1.07
CA VAL A 138 11.21 24.60 2.50
C VAL A 138 11.47 25.92 3.21
N ASP A 139 11.50 27.04 2.48
CA ASP A 139 11.62 28.38 3.04
C ASP A 139 10.38 28.72 3.89
N GLU A 140 10.58 29.10 5.14
CA GLU A 140 9.48 29.35 6.09
C GLU A 140 8.73 30.67 5.81
N GLU A 141 9.34 31.64 5.11
CA GLU A 141 8.74 32.95 4.84
C GLU A 141 7.99 32.98 3.50
N LYS A 142 8.54 32.32 2.48
CA LYS A 142 8.08 32.39 1.09
C LYS A 142 7.51 31.08 0.56
N GLY A 143 7.78 29.97 1.24
CA GLY A 143 7.43 28.62 0.81
C GLY A 143 6.24 28.01 1.55
N ASN A 144 6.10 26.69 1.42
CA ASN A 144 5.19 25.87 2.20
C ASN A 144 5.91 24.59 2.66
N PRO A 145 6.52 24.61 3.87
CA PRO A 145 7.30 23.48 4.37
C PRO A 145 6.52 22.16 4.51
N SER A 146 5.18 22.20 4.54
CA SER A 146 4.35 20.97 4.53
C SER A 146 4.58 20.14 3.26
N TRP A 147 5.02 20.77 2.17
CA TRP A 147 5.34 20.13 0.89
C TRP A 147 6.81 19.74 0.74
N GLN A 148 7.60 19.74 1.82
CA GLN A 148 8.96 19.19 1.80
C GLN A 148 9.07 17.80 1.13
N PRO A 149 8.09 16.86 1.23
CA PRO A 149 8.16 15.59 0.49
C PRO A 149 8.34 15.76 -1.03
N GLN A 150 7.76 16.81 -1.64
CA GLN A 150 7.97 17.13 -3.05
C GLN A 150 9.40 17.64 -3.31
N ALA A 151 9.90 18.52 -2.42
CA ALA A 151 11.25 19.06 -2.49
C ALA A 151 12.31 17.94 -2.39
N ASP A 152 12.16 17.05 -1.40
CA ASP A 152 13.00 15.86 -1.22
C ASP A 152 12.92 14.96 -2.45
N PHE A 153 11.72 14.76 -3.02
CA PHE A 153 11.53 13.97 -4.24
C PHE A 153 12.29 14.55 -5.46
N TYR A 154 12.27 15.87 -5.67
CA TYR A 154 13.04 16.51 -6.75
C TYR A 154 14.54 16.31 -6.57
N VAL A 155 15.05 16.47 -5.36
CA VAL A 155 16.47 16.21 -5.04
C VAL A 155 16.83 14.74 -5.28
N ILE A 156 15.97 13.80 -4.86
CA ILE A 156 16.13 12.38 -5.15
C ILE A 156 16.15 12.12 -6.66
N CYS A 157 15.30 12.78 -7.46
CA CYS A 157 15.30 12.63 -8.92
C CYS A 157 16.64 13.06 -9.53
N ILE A 158 17.21 14.19 -9.10
CA ILE A 158 18.52 14.64 -9.55
C ILE A 158 19.58 13.59 -9.20
N LEU A 159 19.70 13.25 -7.92
CA LEU A 159 20.71 12.30 -7.43
C LEU A 159 20.59 10.92 -8.09
N SER A 160 19.37 10.41 -8.24
CA SER A 160 19.11 9.09 -8.85
C SER A 160 19.36 9.04 -10.35
N SER A 161 19.49 10.17 -11.04
CA SER A 161 19.85 10.20 -12.46
C SER A 161 21.37 10.13 -12.69
N LEU A 162 22.17 10.55 -11.72
CA LEU A 162 23.63 10.66 -11.84
C LEU A 162 24.37 9.34 -12.08
N PRO A 163 23.92 8.16 -11.60
CA PRO A 163 24.58 6.90 -11.97
C PRO A 163 24.58 6.62 -13.48
N TRP A 164 23.64 7.19 -14.23
CA TRP A 164 23.53 6.98 -15.68
C TRP A 164 24.35 7.95 -16.52
N GLY A 165 24.75 9.11 -16.00
CA GLY A 165 25.47 10.12 -16.81
C GLY A 165 26.33 11.11 -16.03
N GLY A 166 26.54 10.92 -14.73
CA GLY A 166 27.40 11.78 -13.91
C GLY A 166 28.86 11.76 -14.35
N SER A 167 29.34 10.62 -14.89
CA SER A 167 30.66 10.52 -15.51
C SER A 167 30.81 11.50 -16.68
N GLU A 168 29.79 11.56 -17.54
CA GLU A 168 29.77 12.42 -18.73
C GLU A 168 29.66 13.90 -18.36
N LEU A 169 28.83 14.21 -17.37
CA LEU A 169 28.69 15.57 -16.83
C LEU A 169 29.98 16.05 -16.17
N ALA A 170 30.64 15.20 -15.38
CA ALA A 170 31.91 15.54 -14.74
C ALA A 170 33.05 15.75 -15.75
N GLU A 171 32.99 15.12 -16.91
CA GLU A 171 33.97 15.33 -17.99
C GLU A 171 33.69 16.60 -18.79
N GLN A 172 32.43 16.87 -19.14
CA GLN A 172 32.06 17.98 -20.03
C GLN A 172 31.79 19.31 -19.32
N VAL A 173 31.22 19.27 -18.11
CA VAL A 173 30.75 20.45 -17.34
C VAL A 173 31.03 20.28 -15.83
N PRO A 174 32.32 20.14 -15.44
CA PRO A 174 32.72 19.82 -14.06
C PRO A 174 32.28 20.88 -13.03
N ASP A 175 32.42 22.16 -13.37
CA ASP A 175 32.09 23.26 -12.45
C ASP A 175 30.58 23.34 -12.18
N GLU A 176 29.76 23.12 -13.22
CA GLU A 176 28.30 23.12 -13.11
C GLU A 176 27.77 21.95 -12.29
N ILE A 177 28.31 20.74 -12.48
CA ILE A 177 27.87 19.58 -11.68
C ILE A 177 28.30 19.72 -10.21
N GLU A 178 29.50 20.26 -9.94
CA GLU A 178 29.93 20.57 -8.58
C GLU A 178 28.98 21.58 -7.92
N ARG A 179 28.60 22.64 -8.64
CA ARG A 179 27.61 23.63 -8.17
C ARG A 179 26.28 22.98 -7.80
N VAL A 180 25.77 22.05 -8.61
CA VAL A 180 24.54 21.31 -8.30
C VAL A 180 24.69 20.48 -7.02
N LEU A 181 25.80 19.76 -6.85
CA LEU A 181 26.06 18.94 -5.65
C LEU A 181 26.18 19.80 -4.38
N VAL A 182 26.86 20.94 -4.46
CA VAL A 182 26.95 21.91 -3.35
C VAL A 182 25.57 22.50 -3.03
N GLY A 183 24.77 22.81 -4.05
CA GLY A 183 23.41 23.29 -3.84
C GLY A 183 22.51 22.24 -3.17
N ILE A 184 22.69 20.95 -3.47
CA ILE A 184 21.98 19.86 -2.78
C ILE A 184 22.42 19.79 -1.31
N GLN A 185 23.71 19.92 -1.00
CA GLN A 185 24.19 19.98 0.39
C GLN A 185 23.58 21.18 1.14
N ALA A 186 23.50 22.35 0.49
CA ALA A 186 22.85 23.53 1.06
C ALA A 186 21.36 23.28 1.34
N TYR A 187 20.64 22.64 0.42
CA TYR A 187 19.25 22.22 0.64
C TYR A 187 19.11 21.30 1.87
N LEU A 188 19.98 20.29 2.00
CA LEU A 188 19.95 19.38 3.16
C LEU A 188 20.17 20.11 4.49
N SER A 189 20.90 21.23 4.49
CA SER A 189 21.15 22.03 5.70
C SER A 189 19.97 22.88 6.16
N ILE A 190 19.04 23.20 5.26
CA ILE A 190 17.88 24.07 5.55
C ILE A 190 16.56 23.30 5.74
N ARG A 191 16.45 22.09 5.18
CA ARG A 191 15.24 21.26 5.32
C ARG A 191 15.10 20.73 6.75
N LYS A 192 13.87 20.40 7.17
CA LYS A 192 13.64 19.72 8.45
C LYS A 192 13.96 18.24 8.31
N ASN A 193 14.76 17.68 9.23
CA ASN A 193 15.00 16.24 9.22
C ASN A 193 13.67 15.52 9.54
N SER A 194 13.15 14.81 8.54
CA SER A 194 11.88 14.09 8.66
C SER A 194 12.15 12.76 9.34
N SER A 195 11.89 12.66 10.64
CA SER A 195 11.97 11.36 11.34
C SER A 195 10.99 10.37 10.68
N THR A 196 11.53 9.40 9.96
CA THR A 196 10.79 8.29 9.33
C THR A 196 10.40 7.21 10.34
N SER A 197 10.47 7.49 11.65
CA SER A 197 10.24 6.54 12.72
C SER A 197 8.93 5.75 12.56
N GLY A 198 7.86 6.39 12.09
CA GLY A 198 6.56 5.75 11.85
C GLY A 198 6.42 4.94 10.58
N LEU A 199 7.46 4.88 9.74
CA LEU A 199 7.51 4.09 8.51
C LEU A 199 8.59 3.00 8.55
N ASN A 200 9.31 2.85 9.66
CA ASN A 200 10.35 1.85 9.80
C ASN A 200 9.77 0.43 9.89
N PHE A 201 10.43 -0.53 9.23
CA PHE A 201 10.06 -1.95 9.34
C PHE A 201 10.27 -2.51 10.75
N PHE A 202 11.30 -2.02 11.46
CA PHE A 202 11.66 -2.49 12.80
C PHE A 202 11.67 -1.32 13.79
N HIS A 203 11.13 -1.54 14.99
CA HIS A 203 11.12 -0.54 16.06
C HIS A 203 12.52 -0.28 16.64
N ASN A 204 13.40 -1.29 16.61
CA ASN A 204 14.77 -1.20 17.12
C ASN A 204 15.76 -1.09 15.95
N ALA A 205 16.03 0.12 15.48
CA ALA A 205 17.06 0.40 14.47
C ALA A 205 18.44 0.71 15.10
N GLU A 206 18.60 0.60 16.42
CA GLU A 206 19.79 1.03 17.16
C GLU A 206 20.99 0.07 17.08
N PHE A 207 20.82 -1.15 16.54
CA PHE A 207 21.94 -2.10 16.40
C PHE A 207 22.92 -1.80 15.25
N GLU A 208 22.71 -0.71 14.48
CA GLU A 208 23.69 -0.15 13.55
C GLU A 208 23.92 1.33 13.85
N SER A 209 24.61 1.61 14.96
CA SER A 209 24.85 2.94 15.54
C SER A 209 25.62 3.94 14.65
N SER A 210 25.96 3.60 13.40
CA SER A 210 26.52 4.53 12.41
C SER A 210 25.61 4.85 11.22
N LEU A 211 24.57 4.04 10.97
CA LEU A 211 23.61 4.22 9.87
C LEU A 211 22.25 4.74 10.36
N ALA A 212 22.02 4.76 11.68
CA ALA A 212 20.75 5.12 12.28
C ALA A 212 20.38 6.62 12.14
N GLU A 213 21.33 7.53 11.89
CA GLU A 213 21.08 8.98 11.85
C GLU A 213 20.66 9.55 10.48
N LYS A 214 21.04 8.92 9.35
CA LYS A 214 20.85 9.51 8.01
C LYS A 214 19.57 9.09 7.31
N ASP A 215 18.78 10.02 6.77
CA ASP A 215 17.60 9.65 5.98
C ASP A 215 17.97 9.16 4.57
N PHE A 216 16.97 8.78 3.75
CA PHE A 216 17.22 8.24 2.41
C PHE A 216 17.93 9.25 1.47
N VAL A 217 17.64 10.55 1.59
CA VAL A 217 18.23 11.58 0.72
C VAL A 217 19.71 11.77 1.08
N GLU A 218 20.02 11.78 2.37
CA GLU A 218 21.38 11.84 2.89
C GLU A 218 22.21 10.61 2.50
N ASP A 219 21.65 9.40 2.67
CA ASP A 219 22.31 8.15 2.25
C ASP A 219 22.55 8.12 0.73
N LEU A 220 21.60 8.61 -0.07
CA LEU A 220 21.79 8.68 -1.52
C LEU A 220 22.87 9.71 -1.91
N LEU A 221 22.89 10.88 -1.27
CA LEU A 221 23.94 11.87 -1.51
C LEU A 221 25.33 11.32 -1.17
N ASP A 222 25.49 10.64 -0.02
CA ASP A 222 26.76 10.01 0.37
C ASP A 222 27.23 9.00 -0.70
N ARG A 223 26.31 8.16 -1.21
CA ARG A 223 26.62 7.19 -2.27
C ARG A 223 27.05 7.87 -3.56
N ILE A 224 26.41 8.98 -3.93
CA ILE A 224 26.78 9.77 -5.11
C ILE A 224 28.14 10.44 -4.92
N GLN A 225 28.43 11.00 -3.74
CA GLN A 225 29.73 11.59 -3.44
C GLN A 225 30.84 10.53 -3.47
N SER A 226 30.58 9.34 -2.91
CA SER A 226 31.50 8.20 -3.00
C SER A 226 31.70 7.73 -4.44
N LEU A 227 30.64 7.70 -5.25
CA LEU A 227 30.74 7.41 -6.69
C LEU A 227 31.64 8.44 -7.40
N ALA A 228 31.41 9.73 -7.12
CA ALA A 228 32.19 10.82 -7.71
C ALA A 228 33.67 10.76 -7.31
N SER A 229 33.97 10.52 -6.03
CA SER A 229 35.36 10.39 -5.55
C SER A 229 36.07 9.17 -6.13
N ASN A 230 35.31 8.12 -6.50
CA ASN A 230 35.83 6.91 -7.12
C ASN A 230 35.85 6.97 -8.66
N GLY A 231 35.76 8.18 -9.24
CA GLY A 231 35.88 8.41 -10.68
C GLY A 231 34.67 7.91 -11.47
N TRP A 232 33.46 7.96 -10.88
CA TRP A 232 32.21 7.57 -11.52
C TRP A 232 32.19 6.13 -12.06
N LYS A 233 32.89 5.22 -11.40
CA LYS A 233 32.93 3.79 -11.77
C LYS A 233 31.81 3.01 -11.10
N LEU A 234 31.01 2.32 -11.91
CA LEU A 234 29.95 1.40 -11.47
C LEU A 234 29.75 0.30 -12.52
N GLU A 235 29.29 -0.88 -12.10
CA GLU A 235 29.09 -2.05 -12.98
C GLU A 235 27.62 -2.28 -13.36
N SER A 236 26.69 -1.69 -12.59
CA SER A 236 25.25 -1.90 -12.71
C SER A 236 24.55 -1.17 -13.85
N VAL A 237 25.18 -0.14 -14.44
CA VAL A 237 24.61 0.62 -15.57
C VAL A 237 25.37 0.30 -16.86
N PRO A 238 24.73 -0.36 -17.85
CA PRO A 238 25.34 -0.53 -19.16
C PRO A 238 25.68 0.81 -19.82
N ARG A 239 26.86 0.91 -20.45
CA ARG A 239 27.31 2.08 -21.21
C ARG A 239 27.54 1.78 -22.70
N PRO A 240 26.48 1.36 -23.43
CA PRO A 240 26.59 0.96 -24.84
C PRO A 240 27.08 2.10 -25.75
N HIS A 241 26.79 3.36 -25.43
CA HIS A 241 27.23 4.54 -26.19
C HIS A 241 28.74 4.63 -26.37
N LEU A 242 29.54 4.12 -25.42
CA LEU A 242 31.01 4.11 -25.52
C LEU A 242 31.50 3.32 -26.73
N SER A 243 30.80 2.26 -27.13
CA SER A 243 31.17 1.48 -28.34
C SER A 243 30.91 2.22 -29.65
N PHE A 244 30.16 3.32 -29.60
CA PHE A 244 29.76 4.15 -30.74
C PHE A 244 30.28 5.58 -30.64
N GLU A 245 31.13 5.90 -29.65
CA GLU A 245 31.56 7.25 -29.33
C GLU A 245 32.12 8.01 -30.54
N ALA A 246 32.98 7.35 -31.32
CA ALA A 246 33.57 7.92 -32.54
C ALA A 246 32.53 8.36 -33.59
N GLN A 247 31.34 7.72 -33.61
CA GLN A 247 30.23 8.11 -34.47
C GLN A 247 29.39 9.22 -33.83
N LEU A 248 29.07 9.06 -32.54
CA LEU A 248 28.15 9.95 -31.82
C LEU A 248 28.69 11.37 -31.65
N VAL A 249 30.01 11.56 -31.60
CA VAL A 249 30.64 12.90 -31.51
C VAL A 249 30.32 13.78 -32.74
N ALA A 250 29.97 13.19 -33.88
CA ALA A 250 29.53 13.94 -35.06
C ALA A 250 28.07 14.43 -34.99
N GLY A 251 27.30 14.00 -33.98
CA GLY A 251 25.90 14.35 -33.81
C GLY A 251 25.70 15.79 -33.34
N LYS A 252 24.59 16.40 -33.78
CA LYS A 252 24.18 17.73 -33.29
C LYS A 252 23.40 17.63 -31.99
N PHE A 253 23.67 18.57 -31.09
CA PHE A 253 22.90 18.72 -29.86
C PHE A 253 21.56 19.41 -30.13
N HIS A 254 20.55 18.97 -29.38
CA HIS A 254 19.24 19.61 -29.28
C HIS A 254 19.09 20.28 -27.91
N GLU A 255 18.55 21.49 -27.89
CA GLU A 255 18.29 22.23 -26.65
C GLU A 255 16.96 21.79 -26.01
N LEU A 256 16.95 21.65 -24.68
CA LEU A 256 15.72 21.49 -23.91
C LEU A 256 15.08 22.85 -23.63
N ARG A 257 13.77 22.93 -23.80
CA ARG A 257 13.00 24.11 -23.38
C ARG A 257 13.00 24.23 -21.85
N PRO A 258 12.87 25.44 -21.27
CA PRO A 258 12.74 25.60 -19.83
C PRO A 258 11.54 24.81 -19.27
N ILE A 259 11.73 24.19 -18.11
CA ILE A 259 10.67 23.49 -17.37
C ILE A 259 10.04 24.44 -16.35
N LYS A 260 8.84 24.10 -15.89
CA LYS A 260 8.17 24.79 -14.77
C LYS A 260 7.82 23.77 -13.69
N CYS A 261 8.25 24.05 -12.47
CA CYS A 261 7.82 23.28 -11.30
C CYS A 261 6.43 23.73 -10.86
N MET A 262 5.70 22.83 -10.21
CA MET A 262 4.40 23.15 -9.63
C MET A 262 4.56 24.21 -8.53
N GLU A 263 3.88 25.35 -8.70
CA GLU A 263 3.73 26.34 -7.63
C GLU A 263 2.73 25.82 -6.60
N GLN A 264 3.15 25.75 -5.34
CA GLN A 264 2.27 25.36 -4.25
C GLN A 264 1.38 26.54 -3.89
N SER A 265 0.12 26.28 -3.57
CA SER A 265 -0.81 27.30 -3.08
C SER A 265 -0.19 27.98 -1.86
N SER A 266 -0.17 29.32 -1.86
CA SER A 266 0.27 30.07 -0.69
C SER A 266 -0.57 29.67 0.52
N PRO A 267 0.06 29.47 1.69
CA PRO A 267 -0.65 29.11 2.91
C PRO A 267 -1.74 30.17 3.24
N PRO A 268 -3.02 29.81 3.50
CA PRO A 268 -4.06 30.78 3.88
C PRO A 268 -3.79 31.43 5.26
N SER A 269 -4.13 32.70 5.45
CA SER A 269 -3.75 33.50 6.63
C SER A 269 -4.19 32.98 8.01
N ASP A 270 -5.20 32.10 8.09
CA ASP A 270 -5.64 31.41 9.31
C ASP A 270 -5.15 29.95 9.30
N HIS A 271 -4.03 29.67 9.97
CA HIS A 271 -3.46 28.32 10.03
C HIS A 271 -3.77 27.60 11.34
N SER A 272 -4.62 26.57 11.27
CA SER A 272 -4.63 25.55 12.32
C SER A 272 -3.50 24.53 12.09
N ARG A 273 -2.95 23.97 13.17
CA ARG A 273 -1.93 22.92 13.12
C ARG A 273 -2.42 21.69 12.34
N ALA A 274 -3.69 21.34 12.51
CA ALA A 274 -4.37 20.28 11.78
C ALA A 274 -4.37 20.50 10.25
N TYR A 275 -4.55 21.73 9.79
CA TYR A 275 -4.49 22.06 8.37
C TYR A 275 -3.10 21.80 7.77
N SER A 276 -2.03 22.23 8.46
CA SER A 276 -0.65 21.96 8.02
C SER A 276 -0.32 20.46 8.02
N GLY A 277 -0.79 19.73 9.05
CA GLY A 277 -0.64 18.27 9.11
C GLY A 277 -1.34 17.57 7.94
N LYS A 278 -2.56 18.00 7.59
CA LYS A 278 -3.27 17.51 6.41
C LYS A 278 -2.53 17.81 5.11
N GLN A 279 -2.02 19.04 4.93
CA GLN A 279 -1.23 19.37 3.74
C GLN A 279 0.03 18.50 3.62
N LYS A 280 0.70 18.24 4.75
CA LYS A 280 1.86 17.34 4.79
C LYS A 280 1.48 15.92 4.39
N HIS A 281 0.34 15.42 4.87
CA HIS A 281 -0.19 14.10 4.49
C HIS A 281 -0.55 14.03 3.01
N ASP A 282 -1.17 15.07 2.45
CA ASP A 282 -1.50 15.16 1.03
C ASP A 282 -0.20 15.17 0.19
N ALA A 283 0.82 15.91 0.63
CA ALA A 283 2.14 15.91 0.00
C ALA A 283 2.82 14.54 0.06
N LEU A 284 2.80 13.85 1.21
CA LEU A 284 3.33 12.49 1.37
C LEU A 284 2.59 11.45 0.53
N THR A 285 1.28 11.63 0.34
CA THR A 285 0.47 10.75 -0.50
C THR A 285 0.83 10.93 -1.98
N ARG A 286 1.07 12.17 -2.41
CA ARG A 286 1.42 12.49 -3.80
C ARG A 286 2.89 12.21 -4.13
N TYR A 287 3.77 12.45 -3.17
CA TYR A 287 5.22 12.24 -3.24
C TYR A 287 5.66 11.30 -2.11
N PRO A 288 5.41 9.99 -2.26
CA PRO A 288 5.76 9.01 -1.23
C PRO A 288 7.25 9.02 -0.92
N GLN A 289 7.58 9.12 0.36
CA GLN A 289 8.96 9.00 0.82
C GLN A 289 9.45 7.57 0.64
N ARG A 290 10.70 7.43 0.18
CA ARG A 290 11.38 6.14 0.16
C ARG A 290 11.85 5.79 1.55
N ILE A 291 11.37 4.67 2.06
CA ILE A 291 11.77 4.13 3.36
C ILE A 291 13.20 3.58 3.26
N ARG A 292 13.90 3.54 4.40
CA ARG A 292 15.19 2.83 4.51
C ARG A 292 15.06 1.37 4.07
N ARG A 293 16.21 0.81 3.69
CA ARG A 293 16.31 -0.55 3.16
C ARG A 293 15.88 -1.59 4.18
N LEU A 294 15.22 -2.64 3.68
CA LEU A 294 14.97 -3.85 4.45
C LEU A 294 16.28 -4.65 4.55
N ASN A 295 17.11 -4.35 5.55
CA ASN A 295 18.39 -5.01 5.81
C ASN A 295 18.16 -6.30 6.63
N ILE A 296 17.91 -7.40 5.93
CA ILE A 296 17.62 -8.70 6.58
C ILE A 296 18.74 -9.72 6.38
N PHE A 297 19.55 -9.60 5.31
CA PHE A 297 20.71 -10.46 5.13
C PHE A 297 21.98 -9.85 5.74
N PRO A 298 22.94 -10.69 6.19
CA PRO A 298 24.25 -10.21 6.62
C PRO A 298 25.01 -9.54 5.47
N ALA A 299 25.85 -8.55 5.79
CA ALA A 299 26.63 -7.79 4.82
C ALA A 299 27.47 -8.67 3.88
N ASN A 300 27.96 -9.82 4.37
CA ASN A 300 28.76 -10.76 3.58
C ASN A 300 28.06 -11.38 2.37
N LYS A 301 26.72 -11.37 2.34
CA LYS A 301 25.97 -11.83 1.16
C LYS A 301 26.00 -10.83 0.01
N MET A 302 26.50 -9.62 0.28
CA MET A 302 26.46 -8.47 -0.62
C MET A 302 27.79 -7.70 -0.62
N GLU A 303 28.87 -8.29 -0.08
CA GLU A 303 30.21 -7.69 -0.01
C GLU A 303 30.77 -7.33 -1.39
N ASP A 304 30.40 -8.10 -2.42
CA ASP A 304 30.86 -7.88 -3.80
C ASP A 304 30.10 -6.74 -4.52
N ILE A 305 29.07 -6.14 -3.91
CA ILE A 305 28.21 -5.13 -4.56
C ILE A 305 28.51 -3.75 -3.97
N GLN A 306 28.95 -2.81 -4.81
CA GLN A 306 29.18 -1.44 -4.36
C GLN A 306 27.89 -0.77 -3.87
N PRO A 307 27.98 0.14 -2.89
CA PRO A 307 26.84 0.90 -2.36
C PRO A 307 25.91 1.51 -3.42
N ILE A 308 26.47 1.99 -4.53
CA ILE A 308 25.72 2.58 -5.64
C ILE A 308 25.18 1.55 -6.62
N ASP A 309 25.91 0.46 -6.88
CA ASP A 309 25.44 -0.65 -7.72
C ASP A 309 24.21 -1.32 -7.12
N ARG A 310 24.20 -1.45 -5.78
CA ARG A 310 23.01 -1.89 -5.05
C ARG A 310 21.81 -0.97 -5.29
N PHE A 311 22.01 0.36 -5.23
CA PHE A 311 20.94 1.33 -5.47
C PHE A 311 20.36 1.20 -6.88
N VAL A 312 21.22 1.10 -7.90
CA VAL A 312 20.80 0.95 -9.31
C VAL A 312 20.03 -0.36 -9.53
N VAL A 313 20.49 -1.48 -8.98
CA VAL A 313 19.79 -2.76 -9.12
C VAL A 313 18.43 -2.70 -8.43
N GLU A 314 18.35 -2.10 -7.24
CA GLU A 314 17.07 -1.89 -6.56
C GLU A 314 16.11 -1.03 -7.40
N GLU A 315 16.59 0.02 -8.05
CA GLU A 315 15.80 0.83 -9.00
C GLU A 315 15.26 0.00 -10.15
N TYR A 316 16.08 -0.83 -10.79
CA TYR A 316 15.63 -1.69 -11.87
C TYR A 316 14.56 -2.69 -11.41
N LEU A 317 14.73 -3.30 -10.23
CA LEU A 317 13.77 -4.24 -9.67
C LEU A 317 12.42 -3.56 -9.38
N LEU A 318 12.44 -2.38 -8.77
CA LEU A 318 11.22 -1.60 -8.48
C LEU A 318 10.53 -1.14 -9.76
N ASP A 319 11.30 -0.72 -10.78
CA ASP A 319 10.77 -0.32 -12.08
C ASP A 319 10.10 -1.49 -12.80
N VAL A 320 10.75 -2.65 -12.84
CA VAL A 320 10.20 -3.86 -13.45
C VAL A 320 8.92 -4.29 -12.73
N LEU A 321 8.91 -4.27 -11.39
CA LEU A 321 7.73 -4.56 -10.59
C LEU A 321 6.57 -3.61 -10.89
N PHE A 322 6.87 -2.32 -11.08
CA PHE A 322 5.86 -1.30 -11.36
C PHE A 322 5.27 -1.42 -12.75
N TYR A 323 6.08 -1.45 -13.81
CA TYR A 323 5.57 -1.44 -15.18
C TYR A 323 5.03 -2.80 -15.65
N LEU A 324 5.49 -3.91 -15.07
CA LEU A 324 5.04 -5.25 -15.43
C LEU A 324 4.08 -5.87 -14.41
N ASN A 325 3.43 -5.04 -13.57
CA ASN A 325 2.47 -5.51 -12.56
C ASN A 325 1.28 -6.30 -13.12
N GLY A 326 0.91 -6.07 -14.38
CA GLY A 326 -0.12 -6.83 -15.09
C GLY A 326 0.36 -8.15 -15.72
N CYS A 327 1.68 -8.38 -15.80
CA CYS A 327 2.30 -9.47 -16.55
C CYS A 327 3.37 -10.19 -15.71
N ARG A 328 2.96 -10.85 -14.61
CA ARG A 328 3.85 -11.48 -13.62
C ARG A 328 4.97 -12.37 -14.18
N LYS A 329 4.73 -13.10 -15.28
CA LYS A 329 5.74 -13.98 -15.89
C LYS A 329 6.85 -13.20 -16.58
N GLU A 330 6.49 -12.16 -17.34
CA GLU A 330 7.47 -11.25 -17.93
C GLU A 330 8.19 -10.49 -16.81
N CYS A 331 7.47 -10.02 -15.79
CA CYS A 331 8.08 -9.41 -14.60
C CYS A 331 9.17 -10.28 -13.99
N ALA A 332 8.88 -11.55 -13.68
CA ALA A 332 9.86 -12.49 -13.13
C ALA A 332 11.02 -12.74 -14.11
N SER A 333 10.75 -12.85 -15.42
CA SER A 333 11.77 -13.03 -16.45
C SER A 333 12.74 -11.85 -16.51
N TYR A 334 12.24 -10.61 -16.52
CA TYR A 334 13.08 -9.41 -16.52
C TYR A 334 13.83 -9.23 -15.21
N MET A 335 13.18 -9.47 -14.06
CA MET A 335 13.86 -9.43 -12.76
C MET A 335 15.01 -10.43 -12.67
N ALA A 336 14.88 -11.63 -13.26
CA ALA A 336 15.95 -12.64 -13.26
C ALA A 336 17.08 -12.34 -14.26
N ASN A 337 16.85 -11.45 -15.23
CA ASN A 337 17.77 -11.18 -16.34
C ASN A 337 18.08 -9.67 -16.48
N LEU A 338 18.22 -8.96 -15.37
CA LEU A 338 18.67 -7.58 -15.39
C LEU A 338 20.05 -7.47 -16.06
N PRO A 339 20.35 -6.33 -16.73
CA PRO A 339 21.58 -6.14 -17.49
C PRO A 339 22.77 -5.81 -16.59
N VAL A 340 23.08 -6.70 -15.63
CA VAL A 340 24.18 -6.57 -14.67
C VAL A 340 25.09 -7.80 -14.68
N THR A 341 26.37 -7.60 -14.38
CA THR A 341 27.44 -8.62 -14.49
C THR A 341 27.61 -9.48 -13.24
N PHE A 342 27.07 -9.05 -12.11
CA PHE A 342 27.17 -9.73 -10.81
C PHE A 342 25.84 -10.33 -10.38
N ARG A 343 25.88 -11.20 -9.36
CA ARG A 343 24.70 -11.84 -8.77
C ARG A 343 23.97 -10.93 -7.80
N TYR A 344 22.65 -10.99 -7.77
CA TYR A 344 21.80 -10.08 -7.00
C TYR A 344 20.54 -10.73 -6.41
N GLU A 345 20.51 -12.07 -6.25
CA GLU A 345 19.34 -12.79 -5.77
C GLU A 345 18.94 -12.39 -4.34
N TYR A 346 19.93 -12.12 -3.47
CA TYR A 346 19.68 -11.61 -2.11
C TYR A 346 19.04 -10.23 -2.13
N LEU A 347 19.57 -9.31 -2.96
CA LEU A 347 19.01 -7.97 -3.14
C LEU A 347 17.59 -8.05 -3.72
N MET A 348 17.36 -8.94 -4.70
CA MET A 348 16.05 -9.19 -5.28
C MET A 348 15.02 -9.62 -4.22
N ALA A 349 15.39 -10.55 -3.34
CA ALA A 349 14.52 -10.97 -2.25
C ALA A 349 14.26 -9.81 -1.27
N GLU A 350 15.29 -9.06 -0.86
CA GLU A 350 15.13 -7.88 0.01
C GLU A 350 14.19 -6.84 -0.60
N THR A 351 14.32 -6.55 -1.91
CA THR A 351 13.41 -5.62 -2.60
C THR A 351 11.99 -6.14 -2.62
N LEU A 352 11.75 -7.43 -2.88
CA LEU A 352 10.41 -7.99 -2.88
C LEU A 352 9.76 -7.94 -1.49
N PHE A 353 10.49 -8.32 -0.44
CA PHE A 353 9.99 -8.22 0.92
C PHE A 353 9.83 -6.78 1.39
N SER A 354 10.69 -5.84 0.96
CA SER A 354 10.51 -4.43 1.29
C SER A 354 9.22 -3.87 0.72
N GLN A 355 8.79 -4.34 -0.47
CA GLN A 355 7.51 -3.96 -1.04
C GLN A 355 6.32 -4.64 -0.34
N ILE A 356 6.43 -5.92 0.03
CA ILE A 356 5.37 -6.62 0.77
C ILE A 356 5.13 -5.96 2.14
N LEU A 357 6.20 -5.55 2.80
CA LEU A 357 6.15 -4.96 4.15
C LEU A 357 6.02 -3.43 4.13
N LEU A 358 5.98 -2.79 2.95
CA LEU A 358 6.09 -1.35 2.81
C LEU A 358 5.00 -0.59 3.56
N LEU A 359 5.38 0.37 4.40
CA LEU A 359 4.47 1.24 5.13
C LEU A 359 4.28 2.57 4.37
N PRO A 360 3.07 3.17 4.35
CA PRO A 360 1.84 2.71 5.01
C PRO A 360 1.18 1.52 4.32
N GLN A 361 1.36 1.36 3.02
CA GLN A 361 0.79 0.27 2.24
C GLN A 361 1.69 -0.13 1.06
N PRO A 362 1.64 -1.40 0.61
CA PRO A 362 2.34 -1.83 -0.60
C PRO A 362 1.77 -1.13 -1.86
N PRO A 363 2.60 -0.80 -2.87
CA PRO A 363 2.13 -0.19 -4.12
C PRO A 363 1.11 -1.03 -4.89
N PHE A 364 1.19 -2.37 -4.75
CA PHE A 364 0.27 -3.33 -5.35
C PHE A 364 -0.25 -4.31 -4.31
N LYS A 365 -1.32 -5.05 -4.62
CA LYS A 365 -1.84 -6.08 -3.71
C LYS A 365 -0.76 -7.11 -3.37
N THR A 366 -0.65 -7.52 -2.11
CA THR A 366 0.35 -8.49 -1.62
C THR A 366 0.40 -9.79 -2.44
N LEU A 367 -0.76 -10.25 -2.94
CA LEU A 367 -0.90 -11.40 -3.84
C LEU A 367 -0.01 -11.31 -5.08
N TYR A 368 0.16 -10.12 -5.66
CA TYR A 368 1.02 -9.91 -6.82
C TYR A 368 2.46 -10.34 -6.52
N TYR A 369 3.03 -9.88 -5.40
CA TYR A 369 4.39 -10.24 -5.01
C TYR A 369 4.53 -11.73 -4.69
N THR A 370 3.52 -12.37 -4.08
CA THR A 370 3.53 -13.83 -3.89
C THR A 370 3.68 -14.55 -5.24
N LEU A 371 2.90 -14.15 -6.24
CA LEU A 371 2.94 -14.78 -7.56
C LEU A 371 4.27 -14.52 -8.31
N VAL A 372 4.85 -13.33 -8.16
CA VAL A 372 6.18 -13.00 -8.71
C VAL A 372 7.26 -13.84 -8.04
N ILE A 373 7.27 -13.96 -6.71
CA ILE A 373 8.21 -14.83 -5.98
C ILE A 373 8.09 -16.28 -6.45
N MET A 374 6.86 -16.78 -6.65
CA MET A 374 6.65 -18.14 -7.17
C MET A 374 7.22 -18.33 -8.58
N ASP A 375 7.03 -17.37 -9.48
CA ASP A 375 7.57 -17.44 -10.83
C ASP A 375 9.10 -17.30 -10.83
N LEU A 376 9.68 -16.50 -9.93
CA LEU A 376 11.13 -16.40 -9.73
C LEU A 376 11.72 -17.70 -9.18
N CYS A 377 11.05 -18.39 -8.24
CA CYS A 377 11.48 -19.71 -7.79
C CYS A 377 11.52 -20.73 -8.93
N LYS A 378 10.67 -20.58 -9.96
CA LYS A 378 10.69 -21.43 -11.17
C LYS A 378 11.76 -21.01 -12.17
N ALA A 379 12.01 -19.70 -12.29
CA ALA A 379 13.05 -19.16 -13.16
C ALA A 379 14.46 -19.45 -12.63
N LEU A 380 14.64 -19.48 -11.30
CA LEU A 380 15.92 -19.64 -10.61
C LEU A 380 15.87 -20.78 -9.56
N PRO A 381 15.57 -22.03 -9.95
CA PRO A 381 15.24 -23.12 -9.01
C PRO A 381 16.40 -23.53 -8.10
N GLY A 382 17.66 -23.36 -8.55
CA GLY A 382 18.85 -23.73 -7.78
C GLY A 382 19.34 -22.66 -6.79
N ALA A 383 18.75 -21.46 -6.79
CA ALA A 383 19.24 -20.33 -6.00
C ALA A 383 18.13 -19.63 -5.21
N PHE A 384 17.09 -19.16 -5.91
CA PHE A 384 16.11 -18.24 -5.32
C PHE A 384 15.26 -18.85 -4.19
N PRO A 385 14.80 -20.12 -4.25
CA PRO A 385 14.08 -20.74 -3.14
C PRO A 385 14.85 -20.70 -1.80
N ALA A 386 16.16 -20.95 -1.84
CA ALA A 386 17.01 -20.91 -0.65
C ALA A 386 17.15 -19.49 -0.09
N VAL A 387 17.22 -18.48 -0.97
CA VAL A 387 17.26 -17.07 -0.58
C VAL A 387 15.95 -16.65 0.08
N VAL A 388 14.79 -17.03 -0.49
CA VAL A 388 13.47 -16.74 0.10
C VAL A 388 13.34 -17.39 1.48
N ALA A 389 13.74 -18.66 1.63
CA ALA A 389 13.75 -19.31 2.94
C ALA A 389 14.69 -18.62 3.94
N GLY A 390 15.85 -18.12 3.47
CA GLY A 390 16.76 -17.30 4.27
C GLY A 390 16.14 -15.99 4.72
N ALA A 391 15.38 -15.30 3.85
CA ALA A 391 14.69 -14.06 4.18
C ALA A 391 13.64 -14.28 5.28
N VAL A 392 12.84 -15.35 5.17
CA VAL A 392 11.83 -15.70 6.18
C VAL A 392 12.48 -15.98 7.53
N ARG A 393 13.59 -16.73 7.57
CA ARG A 393 14.34 -16.97 8.82
C ARG A 393 14.85 -15.66 9.42
N ALA A 394 15.42 -14.77 8.61
CA ALA A 394 15.92 -13.49 9.08
C ALA A 394 14.81 -12.59 9.65
N LEU A 395 13.64 -12.55 8.99
CA LEU A 395 12.46 -11.82 9.47
C LEU A 395 11.90 -12.43 10.75
N PHE A 396 11.83 -13.77 10.84
CA PHE A 396 11.37 -14.48 12.02
C PHE A 396 12.27 -14.22 13.24
N GLU A 397 13.59 -14.16 13.05
CA GLU A 397 14.51 -13.83 14.13
C GLU A 397 14.29 -12.42 14.71
N LYS A 398 13.87 -11.46 13.87
CA LYS A 398 13.58 -10.08 14.24
C LYS A 398 12.07 -9.79 14.46
N ILE A 399 11.23 -10.83 14.57
CA ILE A 399 9.77 -10.66 14.54
C ILE A 399 9.23 -9.81 15.71
N SER A 400 9.89 -9.85 16.86
CA SER A 400 9.53 -9.05 18.04
C SER A 400 9.64 -7.55 17.80
N ASP A 401 10.58 -7.13 16.95
CA ASP A 401 10.82 -5.73 16.60
C ASP A 401 10.09 -5.30 15.33
N LEU A 402 9.64 -6.25 14.51
CA LEU A 402 8.91 -5.95 13.28
C LEU A 402 7.60 -5.19 13.58
N ASP A 403 7.34 -4.13 12.82
CA ASP A 403 6.09 -3.34 12.85
C ASP A 403 4.86 -4.24 12.76
N MET A 404 3.80 -3.91 13.50
CA MET A 404 2.63 -4.80 13.64
C MET A 404 1.95 -5.07 12.30
N GLU A 405 1.78 -4.05 11.47
CA GLU A 405 1.19 -4.20 10.13
C GLU A 405 2.10 -5.03 9.22
N SER A 406 3.42 -4.83 9.32
CA SER A 406 4.41 -5.66 8.61
C SER A 406 4.37 -7.12 9.05
N ARG A 407 4.22 -7.39 10.36
CA ARG A 407 4.06 -8.74 10.92
C ARG A 407 2.81 -9.43 10.39
N THR A 408 1.67 -8.75 10.40
CA THR A 408 0.41 -9.29 9.85
C THR A 408 0.54 -9.61 8.36
N ARG A 409 1.16 -8.73 7.57
CA ARG A 409 1.42 -9.00 6.14
C ARG A 409 2.36 -10.17 5.92
N LEU A 410 3.38 -10.35 6.77
CA LEU A 410 4.28 -11.50 6.69
C LEU A 410 3.55 -12.81 6.99
N ILE A 411 2.67 -12.85 8.00
CA ILE A 411 1.83 -14.02 8.32
C ILE A 411 0.93 -14.37 7.11
N LEU A 412 0.24 -13.37 6.55
CA LEU A 412 -0.65 -13.57 5.41
C LEU A 412 0.09 -14.02 4.15
N TRP A 413 1.24 -13.41 3.86
CA TRP A 413 2.07 -13.79 2.73
C TRP A 413 2.64 -15.20 2.90
N PHE A 414 3.16 -15.54 4.08
CA PHE A 414 3.87 -16.81 4.30
C PHE A 414 2.91 -17.99 4.32
N SER A 415 1.76 -17.88 4.99
CA SER A 415 0.71 -18.92 4.95
C SER A 415 0.20 -19.17 3.53
N HIS A 416 0.00 -18.11 2.73
CA HIS A 416 -0.37 -18.27 1.33
C HIS A 416 0.78 -18.81 0.46
N HIS A 417 2.03 -18.46 0.75
CA HIS A 417 3.18 -19.04 0.07
C HIS A 417 3.25 -20.56 0.32
N LEU A 418 3.20 -20.98 1.58
CA LEU A 418 3.26 -22.40 1.96
C LEU A 418 2.13 -23.23 1.34
N SER A 419 0.90 -22.68 1.24
CA SER A 419 -0.20 -23.39 0.59
C SER A 419 0.04 -23.71 -0.89
N ASN A 420 0.91 -22.95 -1.56
CA ASN A 420 1.33 -23.21 -2.93
C ASN A 420 2.52 -24.18 -3.05
N PHE A 421 3.18 -24.51 -1.92
CA PHE A 421 4.29 -25.46 -1.82
C PHE A 421 3.97 -26.63 -0.88
N GLN A 422 2.70 -27.08 -0.91
CA GLN A 422 2.22 -28.26 -0.19
C GLN A 422 2.36 -28.18 1.35
N PHE A 423 2.44 -26.96 1.90
CA PHE A 423 2.63 -26.70 3.33
C PHE A 423 3.97 -27.22 3.89
N ILE A 424 4.99 -27.34 3.03
CA ILE A 424 6.30 -27.87 3.41
C ILE A 424 7.18 -26.74 3.99
N TRP A 425 7.56 -26.90 5.26
CA TRP A 425 8.55 -26.08 5.95
C TRP A 425 9.30 -26.95 6.98
N PRO A 426 10.61 -26.69 7.26
CA PRO A 426 11.34 -27.37 8.33
C PRO A 426 10.87 -26.88 9.71
N TRP A 427 9.67 -27.28 10.11
CA TRP A 427 9.00 -26.87 11.35
C TRP A 427 9.79 -27.21 12.62
N GLU A 428 10.65 -28.23 12.58
CA GLU A 428 11.55 -28.58 13.67
C GLU A 428 12.49 -27.43 14.07
N GLU A 429 12.86 -26.56 13.12
CA GLU A 429 13.67 -25.36 13.40
C GLU A 429 12.96 -24.38 14.32
N TRP A 430 11.63 -24.41 14.37
CA TRP A 430 10.79 -23.49 15.15
C TRP A 430 10.09 -24.17 16.34
N ALA A 431 10.33 -25.46 16.59
CA ALA A 431 9.67 -26.17 17.70
C ALA A 431 9.94 -25.53 19.08
N PHE A 432 11.10 -24.86 19.25
CA PHE A 432 11.48 -24.15 20.48
C PHE A 432 10.51 -23.04 20.90
N VAL A 433 9.62 -22.57 20.01
CA VAL A 433 8.68 -21.49 20.37
C VAL A 433 7.69 -21.91 21.46
N LEU A 434 7.50 -23.22 21.69
CA LEU A 434 6.66 -23.72 22.78
C LEU A 434 7.27 -23.50 24.17
N ASP A 435 8.61 -23.42 24.22
CA ASP A 435 9.33 -23.08 25.44
C ASP A 435 9.21 -21.59 25.77
N LEU A 436 8.68 -20.78 24.85
CA LEU A 436 8.42 -19.36 25.05
C LEU A 436 7.03 -19.15 25.67
N PRO A 437 6.83 -18.05 26.44
CA PRO A 437 5.51 -17.67 26.92
C PRO A 437 4.47 -17.58 25.80
N LYS A 438 3.20 -17.86 26.11
CA LYS A 438 2.07 -17.83 25.14
C LYS A 438 1.97 -16.51 24.35
N TRP A 439 2.43 -15.40 24.94
CA TRP A 439 2.41 -14.06 24.35
C TRP A 439 3.66 -13.70 23.54
N ALA A 440 4.69 -14.55 23.52
CA ALA A 440 5.93 -14.24 22.81
C ALA A 440 5.66 -14.07 21.30
N PRO A 441 6.14 -12.99 20.65
CA PRO A 441 5.87 -12.73 19.24
C PRO A 441 6.22 -13.88 18.29
N LYS A 442 7.30 -14.63 18.54
CA LYS A 442 7.68 -15.81 17.76
C LYS A 442 6.64 -16.94 17.87
N ARG A 443 6.10 -17.19 19.06
CA ARG A 443 5.07 -18.22 19.30
C ARG A 443 3.75 -17.82 18.65
N VAL A 444 3.31 -16.58 18.87
CA VAL A 444 2.08 -16.04 18.25
C VAL A 444 2.17 -16.07 16.72
N PHE A 445 3.33 -15.73 16.16
CA PHE A 445 3.56 -15.79 14.71
C PHE A 445 3.34 -17.21 14.15
N VAL A 446 3.90 -18.24 14.78
CA VAL A 446 3.69 -19.64 14.36
C VAL A 446 2.23 -20.07 14.53
N GLN A 447 1.61 -19.75 15.66
CA GLN A 447 0.19 -20.04 15.92
C GLN A 447 -0.72 -19.43 14.84
N GLU A 448 -0.51 -18.17 14.49
CA GLU A 448 -1.30 -17.48 13.47
C GLU A 448 -1.06 -18.07 12.07
N ILE A 449 0.16 -18.47 11.71
CA ILE A 449 0.41 -19.17 10.45
C ILE A 449 -0.38 -20.48 10.38
N LEU A 450 -0.26 -21.34 11.40
CA LEU A 450 -0.98 -22.62 11.43
C LEU A 450 -2.50 -22.41 11.37
N GLN A 451 -3.02 -21.40 12.07
CA GLN A 451 -4.42 -21.03 11.98
C GLN A 451 -4.83 -20.64 10.57
N ARG A 452 -4.03 -19.83 9.85
CA ARG A 452 -4.30 -19.41 8.47
C ARG A 452 -4.15 -20.55 7.48
N GLU A 453 -3.18 -21.45 7.67
CA GLU A 453 -3.03 -22.66 6.85
C GLU A 453 -4.23 -23.60 6.96
N VAL A 454 -4.80 -23.75 8.16
CA VAL A 454 -6.05 -24.53 8.35
C VAL A 454 -7.20 -23.88 7.58
N ARG A 455 -7.29 -22.55 7.50
CA ARG A 455 -8.31 -21.86 6.67
C ARG A 455 -8.09 -22.06 5.17
N LEU A 456 -6.84 -22.25 4.74
CA LEU A 456 -6.46 -22.51 3.34
C LEU A 456 -6.52 -23.99 2.98
N SER A 457 -6.79 -24.87 3.94
CA SER A 457 -6.82 -26.32 3.79
C SER A 457 -7.83 -26.94 4.77
N TYR A 458 -7.48 -28.03 5.44
CA TYR A 458 -8.25 -28.64 6.52
C TYR A 458 -7.32 -29.15 7.62
N TRP A 459 -7.86 -29.25 8.84
CA TRP A 459 -7.09 -29.48 10.07
C TRP A 459 -6.15 -30.70 9.99
N ASP A 460 -6.64 -31.85 9.52
CA ASP A 460 -5.83 -33.08 9.45
C ASP A 460 -4.66 -32.94 8.45
N LYS A 461 -4.80 -32.13 7.38
CA LYS A 461 -3.72 -31.90 6.43
C LYS A 461 -2.60 -31.05 7.03
N ILE A 462 -2.94 -30.05 7.84
CA ILE A 462 -1.95 -29.17 8.48
C ILE A 462 -1.28 -29.88 9.66
N LYS A 463 -2.03 -30.72 10.39
CA LYS A 463 -1.40 -31.63 11.35
C LYS A 463 -0.36 -32.54 10.68
N GLN A 464 -0.67 -33.08 9.49
CA GLN A 464 0.29 -33.88 8.73
C GLN A 464 1.55 -33.08 8.33
N SER A 465 1.41 -31.80 7.96
CA SER A 465 2.57 -31.01 7.52
C SER A 465 3.57 -30.68 8.63
N ILE A 466 3.19 -30.83 9.90
CA ILE A 466 4.05 -30.62 11.08
C ILE A 466 4.47 -31.93 11.77
N GLU A 467 4.33 -33.09 11.13
CA GLU A 467 4.70 -34.40 11.71
C GLU A 467 6.17 -34.50 12.16
N ASN A 468 7.06 -33.73 11.53
CA ASN A 468 8.47 -33.57 11.92
C ASN A 468 8.67 -32.76 13.22
N ALA A 469 7.63 -32.07 13.70
CA ALA A 469 7.65 -31.19 14.87
C ALA A 469 6.35 -31.36 15.68
N THR A 470 6.06 -32.59 16.14
CA THR A 470 4.79 -32.95 16.79
C THR A 470 4.42 -32.10 18.00
N ALA A 471 5.39 -31.46 18.67
CA ALA A 471 5.13 -30.53 19.77
C ALA A 471 4.24 -29.35 19.31
N LEU A 472 4.41 -28.89 18.06
CA LEU A 472 3.63 -27.78 17.50
C LEU A 472 2.14 -28.09 17.31
N GLU A 473 1.71 -29.35 17.47
CA GLU A 473 0.28 -29.69 17.48
C GLU A 473 -0.50 -28.90 18.55
N GLU A 474 0.15 -28.50 19.65
CA GLU A 474 -0.45 -27.65 20.69
C GLU A 474 -0.81 -26.24 20.21
N LEU A 475 -0.18 -25.77 19.12
CA LEU A 475 -0.46 -24.46 18.52
C LEU A 475 -1.49 -24.53 17.39
N LEU A 476 -1.94 -25.73 17.00
CA LEU A 476 -3.02 -25.85 16.03
C LEU A 476 -4.32 -25.25 16.60
N PRO A 477 -5.13 -24.57 15.77
CA PRO A 477 -6.44 -24.15 16.22
C PRO A 477 -7.27 -25.38 16.63
N PRO A 478 -8.23 -25.23 17.56
CA PRO A 478 -9.19 -26.28 17.86
C PRO A 478 -9.86 -26.80 16.59
N LYS A 479 -10.24 -28.09 16.57
CA LYS A 479 -10.97 -28.65 15.43
C LYS A 479 -12.25 -27.83 15.22
N ALA A 480 -12.37 -27.26 14.02
CA ALA A 480 -13.46 -26.37 13.68
C ALA A 480 -14.82 -27.09 13.78
N GLY A 481 -15.78 -26.46 14.47
CA GLY A 481 -17.12 -26.98 14.61
C GLY A 481 -18.03 -26.02 15.39
N PRO A 482 -19.37 -26.17 15.27
CA PRO A 482 -20.32 -25.38 16.04
C PRO A 482 -20.30 -25.78 17.51
N ASN A 483 -20.44 -24.80 18.41
CA ASN A 483 -20.61 -25.02 19.84
C ASN A 483 -22.08 -24.74 20.23
N PHE A 484 -22.98 -25.62 19.77
CA PHE A 484 -24.42 -25.46 19.97
C PHE A 484 -24.85 -25.88 21.39
N MET A 485 -25.34 -24.91 22.17
CA MET A 485 -25.68 -25.11 23.59
C MET A 485 -26.90 -25.98 23.84
N TYR A 486 -27.79 -26.14 22.85
CA TYR A 486 -29.06 -26.87 23.01
C TYR A 486 -29.05 -28.26 22.35
N SER A 487 -27.85 -28.83 22.18
CA SER A 487 -27.68 -30.22 21.74
C SER A 487 -28.35 -31.18 22.73
N LEU A 488 -28.98 -32.25 22.23
CA LEU A 488 -29.58 -33.28 23.09
C LEU A 488 -28.46 -34.15 23.68
N GLU A 489 -28.24 -34.05 24.99
CA GLU A 489 -27.44 -35.05 25.70
C GLU A 489 -28.28 -36.32 25.91
N GLU A 490 -27.74 -37.49 25.51
CA GLU A 490 -28.41 -38.76 25.71
C GLU A 490 -28.66 -39.01 27.22
N GLY A 491 -29.93 -39.10 27.61
CA GLY A 491 -30.35 -39.51 28.96
C GLY A 491 -30.74 -38.41 29.95
N LYS A 492 -30.77 -37.12 29.56
CA LYS A 492 -31.30 -36.02 30.41
C LYS A 492 -32.67 -35.54 29.95
N GLU A 493 -33.50 -35.09 30.90
CA GLU A 493 -34.78 -34.42 30.58
C GLU A 493 -34.51 -33.11 29.83
N LYS A 494 -35.37 -32.80 28.84
CA LYS A 494 -35.24 -31.60 28.02
C LYS A 494 -35.56 -30.36 28.85
N THR A 495 -34.62 -29.43 28.94
CA THR A 495 -34.88 -28.11 29.55
C THR A 495 -35.90 -27.33 28.73
N GLU A 496 -36.60 -26.38 29.35
CA GLU A 496 -37.56 -25.51 28.64
C GLU A 496 -36.90 -24.77 27.47
N GLU A 497 -35.67 -24.29 27.65
CA GLU A 497 -34.89 -23.64 26.58
C GLU A 497 -34.59 -24.57 25.39
N GLN A 498 -34.26 -25.84 25.65
CA GLN A 498 -34.07 -26.84 24.59
C GLN A 498 -35.38 -27.10 23.82
N GLN A 499 -36.52 -27.07 24.49
CA GLN A 499 -37.83 -27.22 23.85
C GLN A 499 -38.13 -25.99 22.95
N LEU A 500 -37.84 -24.78 23.43
CA LEU A 500 -37.99 -23.55 22.67
C LEU A 500 -37.06 -23.49 21.45
N SER A 501 -35.81 -23.93 21.60
CA SER A 501 -34.86 -24.04 20.49
C SER A 501 -35.32 -25.06 19.43
N ALA A 502 -35.84 -26.21 19.86
CA ALA A 502 -36.40 -27.21 18.96
C ALA A 502 -37.65 -26.69 18.22
N GLU A 503 -38.51 -25.94 18.91
CA GLU A 503 -39.70 -25.30 18.33
C GLU A 503 -39.31 -24.23 17.31
N LEU A 504 -38.35 -23.36 17.61
CA LEU A 504 -37.83 -22.37 16.67
C LEU A 504 -37.23 -23.05 15.42
N SER A 505 -36.49 -24.15 15.61
CA SER A 505 -35.98 -24.98 14.50
C SER A 505 -37.11 -25.54 13.64
N ARG A 506 -38.21 -26.00 14.26
CA ARG A 506 -39.39 -26.50 13.54
C ARG A 506 -40.05 -25.38 12.73
N LYS A 507 -40.25 -24.20 13.30
CA LYS A 507 -40.82 -23.04 12.61
C LYS A 507 -40.01 -22.62 11.38
N VAL A 508 -38.67 -22.66 11.49
CA VAL A 508 -37.78 -22.40 10.36
C VAL A 508 -37.90 -23.47 9.27
N LYS A 509 -37.98 -24.76 9.65
CA LYS A 509 -38.22 -25.87 8.71
C LYS A 509 -39.57 -25.77 8.01
N GLU A 510 -40.60 -25.32 8.72
CA GLU A 510 -41.93 -25.01 8.20
C GLU A 510 -41.97 -23.72 7.34
N LYS A 511 -40.83 -23.02 7.21
CA LYS A 511 -40.68 -21.78 6.43
C LYS A 511 -41.63 -20.66 6.88
N GLN A 512 -41.90 -20.57 8.19
CA GLN A 512 -42.63 -19.44 8.76
C GLN A 512 -41.93 -18.12 8.44
N THR A 513 -42.70 -17.04 8.29
CA THR A 513 -42.12 -15.76 7.91
C THR A 513 -41.34 -15.15 9.08
N ALA A 514 -40.39 -14.25 8.79
CA ALA A 514 -39.65 -13.53 9.83
C ALA A 514 -40.59 -12.77 10.78
N ARG A 515 -41.71 -12.24 10.27
CA ARG A 515 -42.72 -11.53 11.05
C ARG A 515 -43.43 -12.46 12.04
N ASP A 516 -43.85 -13.63 11.57
CA ASP A 516 -44.54 -14.61 12.44
C ASP A 516 -43.63 -15.10 13.56
N MET A 517 -42.34 -15.28 13.28
CA MET A 517 -41.37 -15.64 14.32
C MET A 517 -41.11 -14.51 15.30
N ILE A 518 -41.03 -13.25 14.84
CA ILE A 518 -40.90 -12.09 15.73
C ILE A 518 -42.06 -12.06 16.72
N VAL A 519 -43.30 -12.17 16.22
CA VAL A 519 -44.51 -12.18 17.08
C VAL A 519 -44.44 -13.32 18.07
N TRP A 520 -44.11 -14.53 17.62
CA TRP A 520 -44.00 -15.68 18.51
C TRP A 520 -42.91 -15.50 19.60
N ILE A 521 -41.75 -14.95 19.25
CA ILE A 521 -40.67 -14.68 20.20
C ILE A 521 -41.10 -13.63 21.24
N GLU A 522 -41.72 -12.53 20.80
CA GLU A 522 -42.20 -11.44 21.66
C GLU A 522 -43.33 -11.86 22.60
N GLU A 523 -44.21 -12.78 22.16
CA GLU A 523 -45.36 -13.23 22.95
C GLU A 523 -45.06 -14.44 23.83
N THR A 524 -44.12 -15.31 23.44
CA THR A 524 -43.90 -16.61 24.10
C THR A 524 -42.59 -16.67 24.88
N ILE A 525 -41.46 -16.25 24.29
CA ILE A 525 -40.14 -16.44 24.90
C ILE A 525 -39.78 -15.24 25.78
N TYR A 526 -39.87 -14.04 25.19
CA TYR A 526 -39.40 -12.80 25.82
C TYR A 526 -40.08 -12.50 27.17
N PRO A 527 -41.42 -12.64 27.33
CA PRO A 527 -42.08 -12.30 28.59
C PRO A 527 -41.74 -13.26 29.74
N VAL A 528 -41.38 -14.50 29.42
CA VAL A 528 -41.14 -15.57 30.41
C VAL A 528 -39.67 -15.61 30.82
N HIS A 529 -38.75 -15.52 29.87
CA HIS A 529 -37.32 -15.75 30.12
C HIS A 529 -36.47 -14.47 30.09
N GLY A 530 -37.06 -13.33 29.70
CA GLY A 530 -36.33 -12.07 29.56
C GLY A 530 -35.41 -12.03 28.33
N PHE A 531 -34.72 -10.91 28.16
CA PHE A 531 -33.97 -10.62 26.94
C PHE A 531 -32.76 -11.55 26.72
N GLU A 532 -31.91 -11.76 27.72
CA GLU A 532 -30.63 -12.48 27.55
C GLU A 532 -30.83 -13.94 27.11
N VAL A 533 -31.76 -14.63 27.77
CA VAL A 533 -32.11 -16.02 27.44
C VAL A 533 -32.77 -16.08 26.07
N THR A 534 -33.69 -15.14 25.78
CA THR A 534 -34.35 -15.05 24.45
C THR A 534 -33.32 -14.87 23.33
N LEU A 535 -32.37 -13.94 23.51
CA LEU A 535 -31.31 -13.69 22.55
C LEU A 535 -30.45 -14.95 22.35
N THR A 536 -30.05 -15.61 23.44
CA THR A 536 -29.24 -16.83 23.41
C THR A 536 -29.94 -17.93 22.62
N ILE A 537 -31.21 -18.22 22.93
CA ILE A 537 -32.01 -19.24 22.22
C ILE A 537 -32.07 -18.92 20.72
N VAL A 538 -32.41 -17.67 20.36
CA VAL A 538 -32.60 -17.27 18.96
C VAL A 538 -31.29 -17.33 18.17
N VAL A 539 -30.20 -16.77 18.72
CA VAL A 539 -28.90 -16.72 18.05
C VAL A 539 -28.32 -18.12 17.89
N GLN A 540 -28.26 -18.91 18.97
CA GLN A 540 -27.74 -20.27 18.94
C GLN A 540 -28.50 -21.12 17.91
N THR A 541 -29.84 -21.06 17.92
CA THR A 541 -30.67 -21.89 17.03
C THR A 541 -30.55 -21.47 15.57
N LEU A 542 -30.61 -20.16 15.27
CA LEU A 542 -30.51 -19.71 13.89
C LEU A 542 -29.11 -19.94 13.30
N LEU A 543 -28.04 -19.74 14.08
CA LEU A 543 -26.69 -20.07 13.64
C LEU A 543 -26.48 -21.57 13.44
N ASP A 544 -27.10 -22.42 14.27
CA ASP A 544 -27.08 -23.88 14.10
C ASP A 544 -27.74 -24.34 12.80
N ILE A 545 -28.90 -23.78 12.46
CA ILE A 545 -29.56 -24.04 11.18
C ILE A 545 -28.67 -23.63 9.99
N GLY A 546 -27.89 -22.55 10.16
CA GLY A 546 -26.96 -22.03 9.15
C GLY A 546 -25.56 -22.64 9.16
N SER A 547 -25.26 -23.58 10.07
CA SER A 547 -23.88 -23.96 10.42
C SER A 547 -23.14 -24.78 9.37
N LYS A 548 -23.86 -25.40 8.43
CA LYS A 548 -23.29 -26.35 7.45
C LYS A 548 -22.27 -25.73 6.49
N SER A 549 -22.49 -24.49 6.06
CA SER A 549 -21.54 -23.77 5.19
C SER A 549 -21.82 -22.26 5.20
N PHE A 550 -20.90 -21.47 4.64
CA PHE A 550 -21.07 -20.01 4.51
C PHE A 550 -22.36 -19.64 3.78
N THR A 551 -22.74 -20.40 2.75
CA THR A 551 -23.99 -20.17 2.00
C THR A 551 -25.24 -20.45 2.84
N HIS A 552 -25.22 -21.46 3.71
CA HIS A 552 -26.35 -21.75 4.62
C HIS A 552 -26.50 -20.61 5.64
N LEU A 553 -25.39 -20.15 6.22
CA LEU A 553 -25.39 -18.98 7.10
C LEU A 553 -25.98 -17.75 6.40
N VAL A 554 -25.49 -17.43 5.20
CA VAL A 554 -26.00 -16.30 4.40
C VAL A 554 -27.51 -16.43 4.16
N THR A 555 -27.99 -17.63 3.79
CA THR A 555 -29.42 -17.88 3.55
C THR A 555 -30.27 -17.62 4.79
N VAL A 556 -29.77 -18.02 5.97
CA VAL A 556 -30.46 -17.76 7.25
C VAL A 556 -30.47 -16.27 7.57
N LEU A 557 -29.35 -15.58 7.41
CA LEU A 557 -29.24 -14.14 7.67
C LEU A 557 -30.14 -13.32 6.73
N GLU A 558 -30.22 -13.66 5.45
CA GLU A 558 -31.11 -12.97 4.49
C GLU A 558 -32.58 -13.16 4.82
N ARG A 559 -32.98 -14.38 5.18
CA ARG A 559 -34.39 -14.70 5.43
C ARG A 559 -34.87 -14.21 6.79
N TYR A 560 -34.03 -14.35 7.82
CA TYR A 560 -34.43 -14.17 9.21
C TYR A 560 -33.64 -13.06 9.93
N GLY A 561 -32.82 -12.30 9.21
CA GLY A 561 -32.06 -11.16 9.74
C GLY A 561 -32.92 -10.13 10.48
N GLN A 562 -34.16 -9.92 10.03
CA GLN A 562 -35.12 -9.02 10.68
C GLN A 562 -35.43 -9.42 12.13
N VAL A 563 -35.33 -10.71 12.47
CA VAL A 563 -35.47 -11.19 13.86
C VAL A 563 -34.35 -10.61 14.72
N PHE A 564 -33.11 -10.65 14.24
CA PHE A 564 -31.96 -10.04 14.93
C PHE A 564 -32.12 -8.52 15.04
N SER A 565 -32.50 -7.84 13.95
CA SER A 565 -32.71 -6.38 13.98
C SER A 565 -33.79 -5.95 14.98
N LYS A 566 -34.84 -6.76 15.13
CA LYS A 566 -35.94 -6.48 16.06
C LYS A 566 -35.54 -6.74 17.51
N LEU A 567 -34.79 -7.79 17.78
CA LEU A 567 -34.28 -8.11 19.12
C LEU A 567 -33.17 -7.14 19.57
N CYS A 568 -32.32 -6.70 18.64
CA CYS A 568 -31.14 -5.87 18.90
C CYS A 568 -31.20 -4.50 18.17
N PRO A 569 -32.16 -3.62 18.52
CA PRO A 569 -32.31 -2.31 17.87
C PRO A 569 -31.22 -1.31 18.23
N ASP A 570 -30.55 -1.47 19.37
CA ASP A 570 -29.55 -0.55 19.92
C ASP A 570 -28.15 -1.18 20.00
N ASN A 571 -27.12 -0.34 20.15
CA ASN A 571 -25.73 -0.77 20.15
C ASN A 571 -25.41 -1.78 21.27
N ASP A 572 -26.00 -1.63 22.45
CA ASP A 572 -25.66 -2.48 23.61
C ASP A 572 -26.17 -3.90 23.39
N LYS A 573 -27.40 -4.04 22.89
CA LYS A 573 -27.93 -5.35 22.49
C LYS A 573 -27.22 -5.95 21.27
N GLN A 574 -26.69 -5.12 20.37
CA GLN A 574 -25.86 -5.60 19.26
C GLN A 574 -24.52 -6.14 19.76
N VAL A 575 -23.91 -5.55 20.79
CA VAL A 575 -22.71 -6.12 21.44
C VAL A 575 -23.02 -7.49 22.04
N MET A 576 -24.16 -7.65 22.70
CA MET A 576 -24.59 -8.95 23.25
C MET A 576 -24.81 -10.00 22.14
N LEU A 577 -25.39 -9.59 21.00
CA LEU A 577 -25.51 -10.44 19.81
C LEU A 577 -24.14 -10.90 19.31
N LEU A 578 -23.16 -10.00 19.22
CA LEU A 578 -21.80 -10.32 18.79
C LEU A 578 -21.11 -11.31 19.75
N SER A 579 -21.27 -11.13 21.07
CA SER A 579 -20.79 -12.10 22.06
C SER A 579 -21.42 -13.48 21.85
N GLN A 580 -22.73 -13.57 21.63
CA GLN A 580 -23.40 -14.86 21.36
C GLN A 580 -22.91 -15.53 20.06
N VAL A 581 -22.66 -14.75 19.00
CA VAL A 581 -22.05 -15.25 17.76
C VAL A 581 -20.66 -15.82 18.03
N SER A 582 -19.84 -15.11 18.82
CA SER A 582 -18.50 -15.55 19.21
C SER A 582 -18.53 -16.84 20.05
N THR A 583 -19.44 -16.93 21.03
CA THR A 583 -19.59 -18.13 21.87
C THR A 583 -20.01 -19.35 21.05
N TYR A 584 -20.90 -19.17 20.07
CA TYR A 584 -21.35 -20.23 19.17
C TYR A 584 -20.21 -20.74 18.26
N TRP A 585 -19.39 -19.84 17.73
CA TRP A 585 -18.26 -20.15 16.84
C TRP A 585 -16.89 -20.12 17.54
N LYS A 586 -16.84 -20.35 18.85
CA LYS A 586 -15.59 -20.22 19.64
C LYS A 586 -14.41 -21.04 19.12
N ASN A 587 -14.67 -22.18 18.48
CA ASN A 587 -13.66 -23.07 17.91
C ASN A 587 -13.42 -22.82 16.40
N ASN A 588 -14.10 -21.84 15.80
CA ASN A 588 -14.00 -21.53 14.38
C ASN A 588 -13.93 -20.01 14.16
N VAL A 589 -12.73 -19.48 14.36
CA VAL A 589 -12.42 -18.05 14.21
C VAL A 589 -12.82 -17.50 12.83
N GLN A 590 -12.64 -18.30 11.76
CA GLN A 590 -13.02 -17.89 10.41
C GLN A 590 -14.54 -17.69 10.30
N MET A 591 -15.34 -18.61 10.87
CA MET A 591 -16.80 -18.46 10.88
C MET A 591 -17.26 -17.28 11.72
N THR A 592 -16.63 -17.02 12.87
CA THR A 592 -16.93 -15.82 13.67
C THR A 592 -16.73 -14.55 12.84
N ALA A 593 -15.56 -14.42 12.20
CA ALA A 593 -15.26 -13.27 11.36
C ALA A 593 -16.23 -13.13 10.18
N VAL A 594 -16.53 -14.23 9.46
CA VAL A 594 -17.47 -14.23 8.33
C VAL A 594 -18.90 -13.90 8.79
N ALA A 595 -19.36 -14.43 9.92
CA ALA A 595 -20.71 -14.17 10.41
C ALA A 595 -20.90 -12.69 10.77
N ILE A 596 -19.95 -12.12 11.52
CA ILE A 596 -19.98 -10.70 11.89
C ILE A 596 -19.86 -9.83 10.63
N ASP A 597 -18.99 -10.18 9.68
CA ASP A 597 -18.84 -9.47 8.41
C ASP A 597 -20.14 -9.41 7.60
N ARG A 598 -20.88 -10.53 7.54
CA ARG A 598 -22.17 -10.62 6.86
C ARG A 598 -23.27 -9.88 7.62
N MET A 599 -23.32 -10.01 8.94
CA MET A 599 -24.27 -9.26 9.77
C MET A 599 -24.08 -7.74 9.60
N MET A 600 -22.84 -7.26 9.55
CA MET A 600 -22.52 -5.87 9.21
C MET A 600 -22.99 -5.51 7.80
N GLY A 601 -22.73 -6.35 6.80
CA GLY A 601 -23.16 -6.14 5.40
C GLY A 601 -24.68 -6.01 5.23
N TYR A 602 -25.45 -6.79 6.00
CA TYR A 602 -26.92 -6.70 6.05
C TYR A 602 -27.43 -5.64 7.02
N ARG A 603 -26.55 -4.84 7.65
CA ARG A 603 -26.88 -3.80 8.63
C ARG A 603 -27.63 -4.34 9.87
N LEU A 604 -27.33 -5.58 10.25
CA LEU A 604 -27.86 -6.20 11.48
C LEU A 604 -27.08 -5.75 12.72
N VAL A 605 -25.80 -5.41 12.53
CA VAL A 605 -24.92 -4.83 13.56
C VAL A 605 -24.26 -3.58 13.00
N SER A 606 -24.05 -2.58 13.86
CA SER A 606 -23.36 -1.35 13.52
C SER A 606 -21.84 -1.49 13.69
N ASN A 607 -21.07 -0.66 12.99
CA ASN A 607 -19.61 -0.62 13.17
C ASN A 607 -19.22 -0.15 14.58
N GLN A 608 -20.04 0.69 15.20
CA GLN A 608 -19.84 1.13 16.60
C GLN A 608 -20.02 -0.03 17.58
N ALA A 609 -21.02 -0.89 17.37
CA ALA A 609 -21.22 -2.09 18.17
C ALA A 609 -20.04 -3.07 18.02
N ILE A 610 -19.48 -3.20 16.81
CA ILE A 610 -18.27 -4.01 16.59
C ILE A 610 -17.08 -3.44 17.35
N VAL A 611 -16.84 -2.12 17.31
CA VAL A 611 -15.77 -1.50 18.11
C VAL A 611 -15.98 -1.78 19.60
N ARG A 612 -17.18 -1.51 20.14
CA ARG A 612 -17.48 -1.79 21.56
C ARG A 612 -17.28 -3.26 21.93
N TRP A 613 -17.66 -4.19 21.05
CA TRP A 613 -17.46 -5.61 21.26
C TRP A 613 -15.98 -6.01 21.24
N VAL A 614 -15.16 -5.48 20.31
CA VAL A 614 -13.72 -5.74 20.25
C VAL A 614 -13.01 -5.29 21.53
N PHE A 615 -13.44 -4.16 22.11
CA PHE A 615 -12.90 -3.63 23.37
C PHE A 615 -13.67 -4.12 24.61
N SER A 616 -14.47 -5.18 24.50
CA SER A 616 -15.08 -5.82 25.67
C SER A 616 -14.03 -6.54 26.53
N PRO A 617 -14.25 -6.71 27.85
CA PRO A 617 -13.30 -7.38 28.73
C PRO A 617 -12.87 -8.78 28.23
N GLU A 618 -13.80 -9.52 27.62
CA GLU A 618 -13.56 -10.86 27.06
C GLU A 618 -12.48 -10.88 25.96
N ASN A 619 -12.44 -9.83 25.14
CA ASN A 619 -11.55 -9.73 23.98
C ASN A 619 -10.25 -8.98 24.31
N VAL A 620 -10.31 -8.00 25.21
CA VAL A 620 -9.16 -7.18 25.61
C VAL A 620 -8.02 -8.05 26.12
N ASP A 621 -8.30 -9.10 26.88
CA ASP A 621 -7.27 -10.02 27.38
C ASP A 621 -6.57 -10.86 26.30
N GLN A 622 -7.02 -10.80 25.05
CA GLN A 622 -6.51 -11.64 23.95
C GLN A 622 -5.67 -10.87 22.92
N PHE A 623 -5.55 -9.54 23.06
CA PHE A 623 -4.96 -8.66 22.04
C PHE A 623 -3.51 -8.98 21.64
N HIS A 624 -2.73 -9.62 22.53
CA HIS A 624 -1.33 -10.03 22.32
C HIS A 624 -1.17 -11.48 21.91
N VAL A 625 -2.22 -12.29 21.96
CA VAL A 625 -2.17 -13.75 21.71
C VAL A 625 -3.06 -14.21 20.56
N SER A 626 -3.91 -13.32 20.03
CA SER A 626 -4.86 -13.63 18.95
C SER A 626 -5.07 -12.43 18.02
N ASP A 627 -5.02 -12.67 16.72
CA ASP A 627 -5.35 -11.70 15.66
C ASP A 627 -6.87 -11.54 15.44
N GLN A 628 -7.70 -12.42 16.01
CA GLN A 628 -9.14 -12.47 15.73
C GLN A 628 -9.87 -11.13 15.96
N PRO A 629 -9.73 -10.45 17.13
CA PRO A 629 -10.44 -9.19 17.36
C PRO A 629 -10.00 -8.11 16.35
N TRP A 630 -8.72 -8.11 15.98
CA TRP A 630 -8.12 -7.17 15.05
C TRP A 630 -8.54 -7.42 13.60
N GLU A 631 -8.67 -8.68 13.17
CA GLU A 631 -9.23 -9.05 11.87
C GLU A 631 -10.67 -8.53 11.72
N ILE A 632 -11.50 -8.69 12.76
CA ILE A 632 -12.89 -8.25 12.76
C ILE A 632 -12.99 -6.72 12.76
N LEU A 633 -12.19 -6.04 13.60
CA LEU A 633 -12.12 -4.58 13.64
C LEU A 633 -11.66 -4.01 12.29
N GLY A 634 -10.60 -4.60 11.71
CA GLY A 634 -10.06 -4.23 10.41
C GLY A 634 -11.09 -4.39 9.30
N ASN A 635 -11.90 -5.46 9.30
CA ASN A 635 -12.98 -5.63 8.34
C ASN A 635 -14.05 -4.52 8.45
N ALA A 636 -14.41 -4.10 9.67
CA ALA A 636 -15.39 -3.04 9.88
C ALA A 636 -14.89 -1.67 9.43
N LEU A 637 -13.63 -1.33 9.76
CA LEU A 637 -13.01 -0.07 9.35
C LEU A 637 -12.79 -0.04 7.83
N ASN A 638 -12.29 -1.12 7.23
CA ASN A 638 -12.08 -1.22 5.78
C ASN A 638 -13.38 -1.05 4.99
N LYS A 639 -14.50 -1.63 5.43
CA LYS A 639 -15.79 -1.42 4.73
C LYS A 639 -16.25 0.04 4.78
N THR A 640 -16.04 0.71 5.90
CA THR A 640 -16.37 2.14 6.04
C THR A 640 -15.51 2.99 5.11
N TYR A 641 -14.20 2.75 5.13
CA TYR A 641 -13.23 3.41 4.27
C TYR A 641 -13.51 3.19 2.79
N ASN A 642 -13.72 1.93 2.37
CA ASN A 642 -13.98 1.57 0.98
C ASN A 642 -15.26 2.26 0.47
N ARG A 643 -16.32 2.34 1.29
CA ARG A 643 -17.54 3.08 0.93
C ARG A 643 -17.26 4.56 0.66
N ILE A 644 -16.43 5.20 1.48
CA ILE A 644 -16.05 6.62 1.28
C ILE A 644 -15.20 6.77 0.01
N SER A 645 -14.21 5.90 -0.17
CA SER A 645 -13.32 5.90 -1.34
C SER A 645 -14.12 5.73 -2.65
N ASP A 646 -15.04 4.77 -2.68
CA ASP A 646 -15.94 4.54 -3.81
C ASP A 646 -16.83 5.75 -4.10
N LEU A 647 -17.41 6.37 -3.06
CA LEU A 647 -18.22 7.59 -3.22
C LEU A 647 -17.40 8.77 -3.77
N ARG A 648 -16.17 8.99 -3.28
CA ARG A 648 -15.28 10.05 -3.81
C ARG A 648 -14.92 9.79 -5.27
N LYS A 649 -14.67 8.53 -5.65
CA LYS A 649 -14.38 8.14 -7.03
C LYS A 649 -15.60 8.35 -7.94
N ASP A 650 -16.78 7.94 -7.49
CA ASP A 650 -18.04 8.17 -8.19
C ASP A 650 -18.29 9.66 -8.41
N ILE A 651 -18.15 10.48 -7.36
CA ILE A 651 -18.29 11.94 -7.43
C ILE A 651 -17.31 12.51 -8.46
N SER A 652 -16.03 12.17 -8.38
CA SER A 652 -15.03 12.67 -9.34
C SER A 652 -15.37 12.32 -10.80
N ASN A 653 -15.87 11.10 -11.05
CA ASN A 653 -16.29 10.67 -12.38
C ASN A 653 -17.55 11.44 -12.85
N ILE A 654 -18.54 11.61 -11.97
CA ILE A 654 -19.76 12.35 -12.27
C ILE A 654 -19.43 13.82 -12.54
N THR A 655 -18.57 14.46 -11.74
CA THR A 655 -18.13 15.85 -11.96
C THR A 655 -17.51 16.04 -13.35
N LYS A 656 -16.66 15.11 -13.80
CA LYS A 656 -16.09 15.16 -15.17
C LYS A 656 -17.19 15.07 -16.23
N ASN A 657 -18.18 14.19 -16.03
CA ASN A 657 -19.30 14.03 -16.95
C ASN A 657 -20.23 15.26 -16.94
N VAL A 658 -20.44 15.89 -15.78
CA VAL A 658 -21.18 17.16 -15.65
C VAL A 658 -20.48 18.25 -16.46
N LEU A 659 -19.16 18.42 -16.36
CA LEU A 659 -18.43 19.41 -17.15
C LEU A 659 -18.57 19.19 -18.68
N VAL A 660 -18.56 17.93 -19.12
CA VAL A 660 -18.80 17.58 -20.52
C VAL A 660 -20.24 17.89 -20.95
N ALA A 661 -21.22 17.57 -20.10
CA ALA A 661 -22.63 17.82 -20.36
C ALA A 661 -22.96 19.32 -20.35
N GLU A 662 -22.39 20.10 -19.43
CA GLU A 662 -22.49 21.56 -19.38
C GLU A 662 -21.97 22.19 -20.67
N LYS A 663 -20.80 21.74 -21.16
CA LYS A 663 -20.25 22.22 -22.44
C LYS A 663 -21.15 21.85 -23.63
N ALA A 664 -21.70 20.64 -23.64
CA ALA A 664 -22.61 20.21 -24.70
C ALA A 664 -23.93 21.00 -24.69
N SER A 665 -24.50 21.24 -23.50
CA SER A 665 -25.69 22.06 -23.26
C SER A 665 -25.46 23.51 -23.69
N ALA A 666 -24.33 24.10 -23.31
CA ALA A 666 -23.93 25.44 -23.73
C ALA A 666 -23.77 25.55 -25.26
N ASN A 667 -23.07 24.59 -25.88
CA ASN A 667 -22.92 24.56 -27.35
C ASN A 667 -24.26 24.43 -28.06
N ALA A 668 -25.16 23.57 -27.58
CA ALA A 668 -26.50 23.41 -28.15
C ALA A 668 -27.34 24.69 -28.05
N ARG A 669 -27.23 25.44 -26.93
CA ARG A 669 -27.88 26.75 -26.77
C ARG A 669 -27.32 27.78 -27.73
N VAL A 670 -26.00 27.87 -27.87
CA VAL A 670 -25.33 28.77 -28.82
C VAL A 670 -25.75 28.46 -30.26
N GLU A 671 -25.84 27.18 -30.65
CA GLU A 671 -26.32 26.78 -31.97
C GLU A 671 -27.78 27.18 -32.21
N LEU A 672 -28.64 27.04 -31.20
CA LEU A 672 -30.03 27.46 -31.27
C LEU A 672 -30.15 29.00 -31.39
N GLU A 673 -29.44 29.76 -30.55
CA GLU A 673 -29.42 31.23 -30.59
C GLU A 673 -28.87 31.76 -31.92
N ALA A 674 -27.82 31.14 -32.46
CA ALA A 674 -27.28 31.48 -33.78
C ALA A 674 -28.28 31.20 -34.91
N ALA A 675 -29.09 30.14 -34.79
CA ALA A 675 -30.16 29.85 -35.74
C ALA A 675 -31.36 30.81 -35.60
N GLU A 676 -31.71 31.21 -34.37
CA GLU A 676 -32.80 32.17 -34.10
C GLU A 676 -32.41 33.60 -34.52
N SER A 677 -31.15 34.03 -34.33
CA SER A 677 -30.66 35.35 -34.76
C SER A 677 -30.72 35.53 -36.29
N LYS A 678 -30.47 34.46 -37.06
CA LYS A 678 -30.61 34.44 -38.53
C LYS A 678 -32.07 34.62 -39.00
N LEU A 679 -33.06 34.40 -38.15
CA LEU A 679 -34.47 34.69 -38.43
C LEU A 679 -34.84 36.16 -38.13
N SER A 680 -34.02 36.89 -37.36
CA SER A 680 -34.36 38.24 -36.84
C SER A 680 -33.79 39.42 -37.64
N LEU A 681 -32.88 39.18 -38.59
CA LEU A 681 -32.26 40.21 -39.43
C LEU A 681 -32.75 40.10 -40.89
N VAL A 682 -33.63 41.01 -41.33
CA VAL A 682 -33.53 41.85 -42.56
C VAL A 682 -34.73 42.81 -42.67
N GLU A 683 -34.44 44.03 -43.15
CA GLU A 683 -35.31 45.15 -43.53
C GLU A 683 -36.49 44.76 -44.46
N GLY A 684 -37.64 44.38 -43.89
CA GLY A 684 -38.95 44.54 -44.54
C GLY A 684 -39.34 43.59 -45.69
N GLU A 685 -38.53 42.60 -46.09
CA GLU A 685 -38.93 41.54 -47.03
C GLU A 685 -38.75 40.12 -46.44
N PRO A 686 -39.62 39.14 -46.78
CA PRO A 686 -39.63 37.83 -46.13
C PRO A 686 -38.44 36.98 -46.60
N VAL A 687 -37.44 36.83 -45.74
CA VAL A 687 -36.37 35.84 -45.93
C VAL A 687 -36.96 34.44 -45.74
N LEU A 688 -36.63 33.50 -46.63
CA LEU A 688 -36.90 32.06 -46.46
C LEU A 688 -36.35 31.60 -45.12
N GLY A 689 -37.22 31.51 -44.10
CA GLY A 689 -36.83 31.10 -42.76
C GLY A 689 -36.11 29.76 -42.77
N GLU A 690 -35.12 29.57 -41.88
CA GLU A 690 -34.53 28.24 -41.69
C GLU A 690 -35.64 27.20 -41.49
N ASN A 691 -35.47 26.03 -42.13
CA ASN A 691 -36.48 24.96 -42.17
C ASN A 691 -37.09 24.70 -40.77
N PRO A 692 -38.42 24.79 -40.58
CA PRO A 692 -39.10 24.56 -39.29
C PRO A 692 -38.72 23.22 -38.64
N ALA A 693 -38.42 22.20 -39.46
CA ALA A 693 -37.96 20.90 -38.98
C ALA A 693 -36.56 20.97 -38.34
N LYS A 694 -35.67 21.82 -38.87
CA LYS A 694 -34.32 22.05 -38.31
C LYS A 694 -34.41 22.80 -36.99
N MET A 695 -35.26 23.83 -36.91
CA MET A 695 -35.50 24.58 -35.67
C MET A 695 -36.10 23.70 -34.57
N LYS A 696 -37.09 22.86 -34.91
CA LYS A 696 -37.66 21.88 -33.98
C LYS A 696 -36.62 20.86 -33.49
N ARG A 697 -35.70 20.43 -34.36
CA ARG A 697 -34.58 19.56 -33.98
C ARG A 697 -33.62 20.24 -33.02
N LEU A 698 -33.20 21.48 -33.27
CA LEU A 698 -32.31 22.23 -32.38
C LEU A 698 -32.93 22.46 -31.00
N LYS A 699 -34.22 22.84 -30.94
CA LYS A 699 -34.96 22.96 -29.67
C LYS A 699 -35.02 21.63 -28.91
N SER A 700 -35.30 20.53 -29.60
CA SER A 700 -35.26 19.19 -28.99
C SER A 700 -33.86 18.77 -28.55
N THR A 701 -32.81 19.17 -29.27
CA THR A 701 -31.42 18.91 -28.85
C THR A 701 -31.09 19.68 -27.57
N VAL A 702 -31.43 20.97 -27.48
CA VAL A 702 -31.24 21.79 -26.27
C VAL A 702 -31.98 21.20 -25.07
N GLU A 703 -33.24 20.78 -25.27
CA GLU A 703 -34.05 20.13 -24.24
C GLU A 703 -33.38 18.84 -23.74
N LYS A 704 -32.98 17.94 -24.65
CA LYS A 704 -32.30 16.68 -24.29
C LYS A 704 -30.95 16.90 -23.59
N THR A 705 -30.14 17.84 -24.08
CA THR A 705 -28.84 18.14 -23.44
C THR A 705 -29.04 18.79 -22.07
N GLY A 706 -30.08 19.62 -21.91
CA GLY A 706 -30.44 20.23 -20.64
C GLY A 706 -30.96 19.21 -19.62
N GLU A 707 -31.82 18.27 -20.05
CA GLU A 707 -32.28 17.16 -19.20
C GLU A 707 -31.12 16.26 -18.76
N ALA A 708 -30.20 15.94 -19.67
CA ALA A 708 -29.01 15.13 -19.36
C ALA A 708 -28.07 15.85 -18.37
N GLU A 709 -27.85 17.16 -18.54
CA GLU A 709 -27.09 17.99 -17.60
C GLU A 709 -27.75 18.00 -16.22
N LEU A 710 -29.06 18.26 -16.15
CA LEU A 710 -29.81 18.33 -14.90
C LEU A 710 -29.82 16.99 -14.16
N SER A 711 -30.03 15.88 -14.87
CA SER A 711 -29.98 14.54 -14.28
C SER A 711 -28.61 14.20 -13.70
N LEU A 712 -27.52 14.61 -14.36
CA LEU A 712 -26.16 14.42 -13.84
C LEU A 712 -25.89 15.30 -12.60
N ARG A 713 -26.42 16.53 -12.55
CA ARG A 713 -26.33 17.40 -11.38
C ARG A 713 -27.10 16.84 -10.18
N GLU A 714 -28.32 16.35 -10.38
CA GLU A 714 -29.11 15.69 -9.33
C GLU A 714 -28.40 14.44 -8.79
N SER A 715 -27.81 13.63 -9.69
CA SER A 715 -27.01 12.48 -9.29
C SER A 715 -25.76 12.87 -8.51
N LEU A 716 -25.12 14.00 -8.86
CA LEU A 716 -23.96 14.52 -8.14
C LEU A 716 -24.36 14.93 -6.73
N GLU A 717 -25.41 15.73 -6.58
CA GLU A 717 -25.93 16.20 -5.29
C GLU A 717 -26.33 15.02 -4.38
N ALA A 718 -27.01 14.01 -4.94
CA ALA A 718 -27.38 12.81 -4.19
C ALA A 718 -26.15 12.03 -3.68
N LYS A 719 -25.09 11.94 -4.49
CA LYS A 719 -23.84 11.26 -4.11
C LYS A 719 -23.05 12.08 -3.08
N GLU A 720 -23.03 13.40 -3.20
CA GLU A 720 -22.43 14.30 -2.21
C GLU A 720 -23.14 14.22 -0.86
N ALA A 721 -24.48 14.16 -0.85
CA ALA A 721 -25.26 13.94 0.37
C ALA A 721 -24.94 12.59 1.04
N LEU A 722 -24.78 11.52 0.25
CA LEU A 722 -24.36 10.21 0.75
C LEU A 722 -22.94 10.23 1.32
N LEU A 723 -22.02 10.97 0.68
CA LEU A 723 -20.66 11.15 1.18
C LEU A 723 -20.67 11.91 2.51
N ASN A 724 -21.38 13.02 2.62
CA ASN A 724 -21.48 13.81 3.85
C ASN A 724 -22.03 12.98 5.02
N ARG A 725 -23.05 12.17 4.76
CA ARG A 725 -23.55 11.21 5.76
C ARG A 725 -22.50 10.19 6.17
N ALA A 726 -21.79 9.61 5.21
CA ALA A 726 -20.73 8.62 5.49
C ALA A 726 -19.57 9.23 6.29
N LEU A 727 -19.20 10.49 6.02
CA LEU A 727 -18.17 11.22 6.78
C LEU A 727 -18.63 11.48 8.22
N SER A 728 -19.87 11.90 8.44
CA SER A 728 -20.41 12.05 9.80
C SER A 728 -20.49 10.72 10.57
N GLU A 729 -20.89 9.63 9.91
CA GLU A 729 -20.86 8.28 10.50
C GLU A 729 -19.42 7.86 10.89
N THR A 730 -18.43 8.25 10.07
CA THR A 730 -17.01 7.94 10.27
C THR A 730 -16.40 8.75 11.41
N GLU A 731 -16.75 10.02 11.54
CA GLU A 731 -16.34 10.87 12.65
C GLU A 731 -16.68 10.23 14.00
N VAL A 732 -17.93 9.80 14.18
CA VAL A 732 -18.40 9.15 15.41
C VAL A 732 -17.68 7.82 15.64
N LEU A 733 -17.42 7.06 14.57
CA LEU A 733 -16.70 5.80 14.65
C LEU A 733 -15.24 5.98 15.07
N LEU A 734 -14.54 6.97 14.52
CA LEU A 734 -13.14 7.28 14.85
C LEU A 734 -13.01 7.77 16.29
N LEU A 735 -13.91 8.65 16.75
CA LEU A 735 -13.94 9.10 18.14
C LEU A 735 -14.09 7.90 19.09
N LEU A 736 -15.06 7.03 18.83
CA LEU A 736 -15.28 5.82 19.63
C LEU A 736 -14.04 4.90 19.61
N LEU A 737 -13.42 4.73 18.44
CA LEU A 737 -12.23 3.89 18.28
C LEU A 737 -11.06 4.39 19.15
N PHE A 738 -10.69 5.66 19.02
CA PHE A 738 -9.57 6.23 19.77
C PHE A 738 -9.88 6.32 21.27
N GLN A 739 -11.12 6.64 21.66
CA GLN A 739 -11.53 6.60 23.07
C GLN A 739 -11.46 5.18 23.65
N SER A 740 -11.81 4.16 22.87
CA SER A 740 -11.73 2.76 23.31
C SER A 740 -10.28 2.32 23.51
N PHE A 741 -9.37 2.68 22.58
CA PHE A 741 -7.94 2.46 22.74
C PHE A 741 -7.38 3.19 23.98
N LEU A 742 -7.72 4.47 24.14
CA LEU A 742 -7.27 5.28 25.27
C LEU A 742 -7.72 4.66 26.60
N GLY A 743 -8.98 4.22 26.68
CA GLY A 743 -9.55 3.59 27.88
C GLY A 743 -8.76 2.35 28.31
N VAL A 744 -8.56 1.38 27.41
CA VAL A 744 -7.86 0.12 27.75
C VAL A 744 -6.36 0.31 27.99
N LEU A 745 -5.73 1.28 27.31
CA LEU A 745 -4.32 1.60 27.50
C LEU A 745 -4.07 2.35 28.81
N LYS A 746 -4.95 3.27 29.21
CA LYS A 746 -4.83 4.02 30.47
C LYS A 746 -4.80 3.10 31.69
N GLU A 747 -5.55 2.00 31.66
CA GLU A 747 -5.59 1.03 32.76
C GLU A 747 -4.33 0.16 32.86
N ARG A 748 -3.65 -0.08 31.72
CA ARG A 748 -2.57 -1.07 31.61
C ARG A 748 -1.18 -0.50 31.41
N LEU A 749 -1.03 0.71 30.88
CA LEU A 749 0.28 1.33 30.73
C LEU A 749 0.90 1.64 32.11
N PRO A 750 2.21 1.45 32.29
CA PRO A 750 2.91 1.87 33.50
C PRO A 750 2.87 3.39 33.69
N ASP A 751 3.29 3.87 34.87
CA ASP A 751 3.36 5.30 35.16
C ASP A 751 4.26 6.04 34.13
N PRO A 752 3.80 7.15 33.53
CA PRO A 752 4.56 7.91 32.52
C PRO A 752 5.87 8.49 33.05
N THR A 753 6.06 8.58 34.36
CA THR A 753 7.34 8.96 34.98
C THR A 753 8.40 7.86 34.88
N LYS A 754 7.98 6.59 34.73
CA LYS A 754 8.85 5.41 34.63
C LYS A 754 9.08 4.94 33.19
N VAL A 755 8.10 5.14 32.30
CA VAL A 755 8.14 4.68 30.91
C VAL A 755 7.81 5.82 29.96
N ARG A 756 8.79 6.25 29.18
CA ARG A 756 8.63 7.34 28.21
C ARG A 756 8.78 6.86 26.77
N SER A 757 9.35 5.68 26.56
CA SER A 757 9.54 5.07 25.24
C SER A 757 9.07 3.62 25.19
N VAL A 758 8.79 3.14 23.97
CA VAL A 758 8.53 1.72 23.69
C VAL A 758 9.71 0.84 24.14
N GLN A 759 10.93 1.38 24.11
CA GLN A 759 12.13 0.67 24.54
C GLN A 759 12.21 0.52 26.07
N ASP A 760 11.79 1.55 26.81
CA ASP A 760 11.67 1.48 28.27
C ASP A 760 10.67 0.38 28.66
N LEU A 761 9.56 0.29 27.92
CA LEU A 761 8.52 -0.71 28.14
C LEU A 761 9.03 -2.14 27.89
N LYS A 762 9.87 -2.34 26.87
CA LYS A 762 10.55 -3.63 26.63
C LYS A 762 11.55 -3.98 27.74
N SER A 763 12.18 -2.98 28.35
CA SER A 763 13.25 -3.17 29.33
C SER A 763 12.74 -3.48 30.75
N ILE A 764 11.50 -3.11 31.09
CA ILE A 764 10.92 -3.38 32.41
C ILE A 764 10.83 -4.87 32.74
N GLY A 765 10.44 -5.69 31.75
CA GLY A 765 10.28 -7.14 31.95
C GLY A 765 11.58 -7.87 32.32
N ALA A 766 12.75 -7.27 32.03
CA ALA A 766 14.05 -7.88 32.30
C ALA A 766 14.47 -7.79 33.78
N GLU A 767 13.87 -6.91 34.60
CA GLU A 767 14.28 -6.73 36.00
C GLU A 767 13.52 -7.64 37.00
N ASP A 768 12.31 -8.08 36.66
CA ASP A 768 11.46 -8.88 37.57
C ASP A 768 11.74 -10.40 37.53
N ASP A 769 12.41 -10.90 36.49
CA ASP A 769 12.79 -12.31 36.33
C ASP A 769 14.28 -12.56 36.65
N LYS A 770 14.73 -12.23 37.87
CA LYS A 770 15.99 -12.81 38.37
C LYS A 770 15.75 -14.29 38.69
N PRO A 771 16.47 -15.24 38.05
CA PRO A 771 16.37 -16.64 38.45
C PRO A 771 16.86 -16.78 39.89
N SER A 772 16.05 -17.44 40.73
CA SER A 772 16.48 -17.90 42.04
C SER A 772 17.76 -18.72 41.88
N ALA A 773 18.74 -18.51 42.76
CA ALA A 773 20.11 -19.01 42.65
C ALA A 773 20.26 -20.54 42.88
N MET A 774 19.36 -21.37 42.33
CA MET A 774 19.38 -22.84 42.51
C MET A 774 19.18 -23.68 41.25
N ASP A 775 19.29 -23.13 40.03
CA ASP A 775 19.33 -23.95 38.81
C ASP A 775 20.68 -23.78 38.09
N VAL A 776 21.68 -24.53 38.55
CA VAL A 776 22.93 -24.77 37.81
C VAL A 776 23.05 -26.27 37.59
N ASP A 777 22.72 -26.71 36.37
CA ASP A 777 23.13 -27.97 35.72
C ASP A 777 22.51 -27.96 34.30
N SER A 778 23.10 -28.41 33.19
CA SER A 778 24.46 -28.69 32.75
C SER A 778 24.37 -28.81 31.21
N GLU A 779 25.45 -28.42 30.53
CA GLU A 779 25.86 -28.83 29.17
C GLU A 779 24.79 -29.02 28.06
N ASN A 780 24.38 -27.91 27.43
CA ASN A 780 24.15 -27.86 25.97
C ASN A 780 24.18 -26.40 25.52
N GLY A 781 25.11 -26.07 24.61
CA GLY A 781 25.46 -24.71 24.19
C GLY A 781 24.42 -23.98 23.32
N ASN A 782 23.16 -23.90 23.76
CA ASN A 782 22.20 -22.93 23.24
C ASN A 782 21.95 -21.88 24.34
N PRO A 783 22.19 -20.57 24.10
CA PRO A 783 21.70 -19.56 25.01
C PRO A 783 20.17 -19.62 24.95
N LYS A 784 19.54 -20.11 26.02
CA LYS A 784 18.09 -19.96 26.25
C LYS A 784 17.83 -18.45 26.27
N LYS A 785 17.46 -17.86 25.12
CA LYS A 785 16.90 -16.51 25.07
C LYS A 785 15.48 -16.62 25.65
N SER A 786 15.38 -16.45 26.97
CA SER A 786 14.10 -16.19 27.63
C SER A 786 13.43 -14.99 26.94
N CYS A 787 12.10 -15.01 26.82
CA CYS A 787 11.38 -13.81 26.41
C CYS A 787 11.56 -12.78 27.54
N GLU A 788 12.33 -11.72 27.28
CA GLU A 788 12.67 -10.69 28.28
C GLU A 788 11.47 -9.79 28.66
N VAL A 789 10.31 -9.96 28.03
CA VAL A 789 9.14 -9.07 28.17
C VAL A 789 7.98 -9.80 28.82
N GLY A 790 7.47 -9.24 29.92
CA GLY A 790 6.30 -9.74 30.66
C GLY A 790 5.00 -9.68 29.84
N GLU A 791 3.97 -10.40 30.30
CA GLU A 791 2.68 -10.49 29.59
C GLU A 791 2.02 -9.12 29.42
N ARG A 792 2.04 -8.30 30.47
CA ARG A 792 1.41 -6.97 30.49
C ARG A 792 2.11 -6.01 29.53
N GLU A 793 3.44 -6.02 29.51
CA GLU A 793 4.26 -5.19 28.64
C GLU A 793 4.05 -5.60 27.19
N GLN A 794 4.06 -6.91 26.91
CA GLN A 794 3.79 -7.42 25.56
C GLN A 794 2.36 -7.12 25.09
N TRP A 795 1.39 -7.13 26.01
CA TRP A 795 0.03 -6.64 25.74
C TRP A 795 0.03 -5.17 25.32
N CYS A 796 0.70 -4.31 26.08
CA CYS A 796 0.79 -2.87 25.76
C CYS A 796 1.48 -2.63 24.41
N LEU A 797 2.59 -3.32 24.14
CA LEU A 797 3.32 -3.25 22.87
C LEU A 797 2.44 -3.67 21.69
N SER A 798 1.67 -4.74 21.85
CA SER A 798 0.80 -5.24 20.78
C SER A 798 -0.34 -4.25 20.50
N THR A 799 -1.01 -3.76 21.54
CA THR A 799 -2.12 -2.79 21.42
C THR A 799 -1.65 -1.46 20.84
N LEU A 800 -0.50 -0.92 21.26
CA LEU A 800 0.10 0.28 20.67
C LEU A 800 0.52 0.06 19.22
N GLY A 801 1.00 -1.15 18.89
CA GLY A 801 1.31 -1.55 17.51
C GLY A 801 0.08 -1.52 16.61
N TYR A 802 -1.05 -2.07 17.06
CA TYR A 802 -2.32 -1.98 16.33
C TYR A 802 -2.85 -0.55 16.24
N LEU A 803 -2.79 0.25 17.31
CA LEU A 803 -3.14 1.67 17.27
C LEU A 803 -2.34 2.41 16.19
N THR A 804 -1.03 2.17 16.13
CA THR A 804 -0.14 2.75 15.11
C THR A 804 -0.55 2.29 13.70
N ALA A 805 -0.78 0.99 13.51
CA ALA A 805 -1.19 0.42 12.22
C ALA A 805 -2.53 1.01 11.72
N PHE A 806 -3.56 1.03 12.57
CA PHE A 806 -4.87 1.60 12.26
C PHE A 806 -4.77 3.10 11.96
N THR A 807 -4.06 3.86 12.80
CA THR A 807 -3.87 5.30 12.56
C THR A 807 -3.20 5.57 11.22
N ARG A 808 -2.18 4.79 10.88
CA ARG A 808 -1.43 4.92 9.63
C ARG A 808 -2.30 4.55 8.42
N GLN A 809 -3.04 3.45 8.50
CA GLN A 809 -3.89 2.95 7.42
C GLN A 809 -5.05 3.89 7.10
N TYR A 810 -5.66 4.51 8.12
CA TYR A 810 -6.84 5.37 7.97
C TYR A 810 -6.53 6.87 8.07
N ALA A 811 -5.25 7.26 7.94
CA ALA A 811 -4.78 8.65 8.09
C ALA A 811 -5.58 9.66 7.25
N SER A 812 -5.91 9.33 6.00
CA SER A 812 -6.72 10.19 5.12
C SER A 812 -8.11 10.51 5.65
N GLU A 813 -8.71 9.61 6.43
CA GLU A 813 -10.01 9.84 7.09
C GLU A 813 -9.88 10.46 8.47
N ILE A 814 -8.71 10.37 9.09
CA ILE A 814 -8.43 10.96 10.41
C ILE A 814 -8.21 12.47 10.29
N TRP A 815 -7.43 12.92 9.30
CA TRP A 815 -7.08 14.34 9.13
C TRP A 815 -8.27 15.31 9.09
N PRO A 816 -9.38 15.01 8.39
CA PRO A 816 -10.58 15.86 8.39
C PRO A 816 -11.19 16.08 9.78
N HIS A 817 -10.92 15.21 10.75
CA HIS A 817 -11.49 15.24 12.10
C HIS A 817 -10.43 15.54 13.18
N MET A 818 -9.23 15.95 12.78
CA MET A 818 -8.09 16.11 13.70
C MET A 818 -8.37 17.10 14.83
N GLU A 819 -8.96 18.27 14.55
CA GLU A 819 -9.23 19.28 15.58
C GLU A 819 -10.16 18.75 16.67
N LYS A 820 -11.18 17.97 16.28
CA LYS A 820 -12.12 17.36 17.22
C LYS A 820 -11.43 16.25 18.02
N LEU A 821 -10.66 15.39 17.37
CA LEU A 821 -9.87 14.35 18.03
C LEU A 821 -8.87 14.93 19.02
N GLU A 822 -8.20 16.02 18.66
CA GLU A 822 -7.32 16.76 19.56
C GLU A 822 -8.11 17.25 20.77
N SER A 823 -9.25 17.90 20.58
CA SER A 823 -10.02 18.46 21.70
C SER A 823 -10.67 17.42 22.62
N GLU A 824 -11.13 16.28 22.09
CA GLU A 824 -11.97 15.32 22.82
C GLU A 824 -11.21 14.06 23.26
N VAL A 825 -10.07 13.73 22.64
CA VAL A 825 -9.37 12.46 22.85
C VAL A 825 -7.88 12.64 23.12
N PHE A 826 -7.19 13.50 22.37
CA PHE A 826 -5.73 13.64 22.49
C PHE A 826 -5.30 14.72 23.48
N SER A 827 -6.20 15.60 23.92
CA SER A 827 -5.92 16.64 24.91
C SER A 827 -6.42 16.23 26.30
N GLY A 828 -5.52 16.26 27.29
CA GLY A 828 -5.85 16.06 28.70
C GLY A 828 -4.63 15.63 29.51
N GLU A 829 -4.53 16.03 30.78
CA GLU A 829 -3.42 15.65 31.68
C GLU A 829 -3.30 14.12 31.88
N ASP A 830 -4.40 13.41 31.61
CA ASP A 830 -4.53 11.97 31.80
C ASP A 830 -4.11 11.12 30.58
N VAL A 831 -3.72 11.74 29.46
CA VAL A 831 -3.34 11.01 28.23
C VAL A 831 -1.89 10.55 28.32
N HIS A 832 -1.66 9.24 28.15
CA HIS A 832 -0.33 8.66 28.27
C HIS A 832 0.58 9.06 27.07
N PRO A 833 1.84 9.47 27.29
CA PRO A 833 2.75 9.90 26.21
C PRO A 833 2.95 8.85 25.09
N LEU A 834 3.05 7.56 25.44
CA LEU A 834 3.16 6.47 24.46
C LEU A 834 1.96 6.36 23.50
N PHE A 835 0.75 6.71 23.96
CA PHE A 835 -0.44 6.73 23.10
C PHE A 835 -0.32 7.84 22.05
N LEU A 836 0.07 9.05 22.48
CA LEU A 836 0.31 10.18 21.58
C LEU A 836 1.49 9.94 20.64
N GLN A 837 2.55 9.27 21.12
CA GLN A 837 3.70 8.89 20.32
C GLN A 837 3.31 7.91 19.21
N ALA A 838 2.50 6.89 19.51
CA ALA A 838 2.01 5.93 18.52
C ALA A 838 1.24 6.63 17.39
N ILE A 839 0.34 7.55 17.73
CA ILE A 839 -0.46 8.30 16.75
C ILE A 839 0.42 9.30 15.98
N SER A 840 1.27 10.05 16.67
CA SER A 840 2.18 11.03 16.04
C SER A 840 3.14 10.37 15.06
N SER A 841 3.66 9.20 15.43
CA SER A 841 4.52 8.38 14.59
C SER A 841 3.78 7.91 13.34
N ALA A 842 2.59 7.33 13.51
CA ALA A 842 1.75 6.88 12.38
C ALA A 842 1.39 7.99 11.39
N LEU A 843 1.08 9.19 11.89
CA LEU A 843 0.72 10.35 11.06
C LEU A 843 1.93 11.15 10.56
N GLN A 844 3.15 10.81 10.99
CA GLN A 844 4.38 11.56 10.74
C GLN A 844 4.23 13.06 11.10
N PHE A 845 3.47 13.33 12.14
CA PHE A 845 3.13 14.67 12.55
C PHE A 845 3.13 14.70 14.08
N PRO A 846 3.87 15.61 14.72
CA PRO A 846 3.85 15.69 16.17
C PRO A 846 2.43 16.05 16.62
N LEU A 847 1.94 15.46 17.71
CA LEU A 847 0.75 15.94 18.43
C LEU A 847 1.17 16.78 19.64
N HIS A 848 0.20 17.42 20.31
CA HIS A 848 0.44 18.23 21.51
C HIS A 848 0.55 17.39 22.77
#